data_AF-A0AAW7JHI8-F1
#
_entry.id   AF-A0AAW7JHI8-F1
#
_cell.length_a   1.000
_cell.length_b   1.000
_cell.length_c   1.000
_cell.angle_alpha   90.00
_cell.angle_beta   90.00
_cell.angle_gamma   90.00
#
_symmetry.space_group_name_H-M   'P 1'
#
loop_
_entity.id
_entity.type
_entity.pdbx_description
1 polymer ?
#
loop_
_entity_poly.entity_id
_entity_poly.type
_entity_poly.pdbx_seq_one_letter_code
_entity_poly.pdbx_strand_id
1 'polypeptide(L)'
;MDKRNLMLPVMVACGMPGFSQEKPNIIIVNVDDMGYSDPSCYGGDYVETPNIDRMAAEGIRFTQFYTSCPISSPSRTGLTTGMYPTRWGITTFLQDRAGNAANEQNDFLDPSAPSMARALKAGGYATGHFGKWHMGGGRDVKNAPSITRYGFDEYSSTWESPDPDPKLTSSNWIWAPTDEVKRWNRTAYFVDKTLDFLSRNKGKPCFVNLWPDDVHTPWVYENDEASQRESAESFSIVLKELDNQIGRLMQGLKDLGIDDNTIVIFTSDNGPAPAFDGHRTNSLRGQKGTLYEGGIRMPFIIRWPGVIEPGQVNGQSVLCAVDLFPSLCAIVGADLPSEYRLDGVDMSATLLGKEQAVRESPLFWEFGKTKKDRVSPHIAVREGDWKLLVNADGSSVELYDMKNDFNETVNLATSNPETAGRLKQKAIEWFGEAYRQYADHVIRVSADGDPTCAGDAWENATTLQHAVETASQFPSAQIWMKQGTYDVEASVNIDDVAIYGGFDGTERLLSERGWKANPTVIDGGGTVSPLRNFGLDRTVRTVLDGIIVQNGISGSADNGSGNGGGAILANGAKVRNCIFRNNRTADGKNGAALHCHMGTVTIENSLFVNNSSTGNGGAVQVGGGVTAKIINCTLVNNTSSGPGGAFGTGNDASNINIYNTLAWHNTGGDGSPSSYGQNTNKDGGGKIVSMNSAIESDSRKFADGDDVNHIMLSDNNTPDLQNPSQVTGYAGADMTDGEWGAYSYALSEQSLCVDAGNAALTSGLEYDLDMRRRLSGRQIDIGCYEYDNGEPSVTSPVIRVAVDGDNACDGASWDRATTIERAGELAGMYATAVDVWMKEGTYVLDQTLNVDKLRIYGGFDGTETALEERDWNEHHTVIDGGRKISPLRNSALESEVNTVLDGLIIQNGVNHDNANGNGNGGGAILTNGARVSKCIFRNNRTKNGKNGGALHCHVGKIHVDNSLFINNTSSGNGGAVQTGGGATAELVNCTFSNNKAASYGGALGTGNSTSDVNLYNCIAWNNMGHGTYESYGQNADIDGGGSVKSVNSAVESVSRKFGDGDDSGHVVLNRDVTPAFEACSSVSGCSYDEALWSDITGSSYMLTEGSICMDNGNDSFVEERYDLRGNLRISGECVDMGAYEFFPSTAVDKPEYRKAGVVYKNGRLVFTGTDVGDSFAIYSPDGIELRRGKITSDLFHMKYDGRGLILVNLNGNVSKLYVY
;
A
#
# COMPACT_ATOMS: atom_id res chain seq x y z
N MET A 1 50.28 -48.74 26.12
CA MET A 1 50.36 -48.32 24.71
C MET A 1 50.79 -46.86 24.74
N ASP A 2 52.09 -46.57 24.72
CA ASP A 2 52.90 -46.26 23.51
C ASP A 2 52.25 -45.16 22.64
N LYS A 3 52.87 -44.04 22.26
CA LYS A 3 54.21 -43.45 22.44
C LYS A 3 54.22 -42.13 21.63
N ARG A 4 54.97 -41.11 22.09
CA ARG A 4 55.79 -40.14 21.28
C ARG A 4 55.01 -39.07 20.46
N ASN A 5 55.36 -37.79 20.38
CA ASN A 5 56.55 -36.99 20.72
C ASN A 5 56.12 -35.50 20.81
N LEU A 6 56.55 -34.77 21.84
CA LEU A 6 56.70 -33.30 21.75
C LEU A 6 58.11 -32.96 22.25
N MET A 7 58.98 -32.58 21.33
CA MET A 7 60.27 -31.94 21.61
C MET A 7 60.13 -30.45 21.26
N LEU A 8 60.38 -29.60 22.25
CA LEU A 8 60.63 -28.18 22.09
C LEU A 8 62.00 -27.99 21.40
N PRO A 9 62.13 -27.03 20.48
CA PRO A 9 63.35 -26.25 20.41
C PRO A 9 63.05 -24.76 20.59
N VAL A 10 63.78 -24.18 21.53
CA VAL A 10 63.96 -22.74 21.72
C VAL A 10 64.49 -22.12 20.42
N MET A 11 63.79 -21.12 19.87
CA MET A 11 64.36 -20.21 18.88
C MET A 11 64.58 -18.83 19.50
N VAL A 12 65.83 -18.38 19.35
CA VAL A 12 66.37 -17.08 19.75
C VAL A 12 65.65 -15.97 18.98
N ALA A 13 64.93 -15.10 19.69
CA ALA A 13 64.35 -13.90 19.10
C ALA A 13 65.43 -12.81 18.99
N CYS A 14 65.96 -12.62 17.78
CA CYS A 14 66.58 -11.36 17.39
C CYS A 14 65.49 -10.28 17.44
N GLY A 15 65.66 -9.28 18.32
CA GLY A 15 64.78 -8.12 18.38
C GLY A 15 64.86 -7.32 17.08
N MET A 16 63.85 -7.47 16.22
CA MET A 16 63.47 -6.41 15.29
C MET A 16 62.70 -5.35 16.08
N PRO A 17 62.95 -4.04 15.87
CA PRO A 17 62.09 -3.01 16.44
C PRO A 17 60.69 -3.21 15.85
N GLY A 18 59.74 -3.61 16.70
CA GLY A 18 58.34 -3.63 16.33
C GLY A 18 57.90 -2.21 16.05
N PHE A 19 57.74 -1.87 14.77
CA PHE A 19 56.84 -0.78 14.39
C PHE A 19 55.44 -1.20 14.84
N SER A 20 55.00 -0.67 15.98
CA SER A 20 53.58 -0.52 16.26
C SER A 20 52.99 0.19 15.04
N GLN A 21 52.17 -0.48 14.24
CA GLN A 21 51.55 0.13 13.07
C GLN A 21 50.68 1.29 13.55
N GLU A 22 51.15 2.53 13.36
CA GLU A 22 50.42 3.73 13.76
C GLU A 22 49.08 3.76 13.03
N LYS A 23 47.98 4.01 13.76
CA LYS A 23 46.65 4.12 13.16
C LYS A 23 46.65 5.23 12.08
N PRO A 24 46.03 5.02 10.91
CA PRO A 24 46.02 6.02 9.84
C PRO A 24 45.11 7.20 10.18
N ASN A 25 45.39 8.35 9.57
CA ASN A 25 44.39 9.42 9.47
C ASN A 25 43.29 8.99 8.49
N ILE A 26 42.08 9.51 8.68
CA ILE A 26 40.94 9.29 7.79
C ILE A 26 40.38 10.65 7.37
N ILE A 27 40.27 10.89 6.08
CA ILE A 27 39.63 12.08 5.51
C ILE A 27 38.52 11.63 4.58
N ILE A 28 37.29 12.04 4.88
CA ILE A 28 36.13 11.84 3.98
C ILE A 28 35.84 13.17 3.30
N VAL A 29 36.12 13.22 2.01
CA VAL A 29 35.71 14.29 1.10
C VAL A 29 34.32 13.97 0.56
N ASN A 30 33.32 14.70 1.03
CA ASN A 30 31.91 14.52 0.61
C ASN A 30 31.39 15.80 -0.06
N VAL A 31 31.36 15.77 -1.38
CA VAL A 31 30.99 16.88 -2.26
C VAL A 31 29.45 17.03 -2.30
N ASP A 32 28.95 18.24 -2.52
CA ASP A 32 27.52 18.56 -2.53
C ASP A 32 27.01 18.64 -3.98
N ASP A 33 25.98 17.85 -4.33
CA ASP A 33 25.35 17.79 -5.66
C ASP A 33 26.29 17.43 -6.84
N MET A 34 27.36 16.67 -6.59
CA MET A 34 28.21 16.13 -7.67
C MET A 34 27.57 14.90 -8.30
N GLY A 35 27.39 14.92 -9.62
CA GLY A 35 26.85 13.83 -10.40
C GLY A 35 27.85 12.70 -10.66
N TYR A 36 27.32 11.54 -11.04
CA TYR A 36 28.11 10.32 -11.26
C TYR A 36 29.28 10.53 -12.22
N SER A 37 29.03 11.21 -13.36
CA SER A 37 30.03 11.48 -14.38
C SER A 37 30.66 12.86 -14.29
N ASP A 38 30.48 13.62 -13.22
CA ASP A 38 31.13 14.93 -13.14
C ASP A 38 32.67 14.82 -13.17
N PRO A 39 33.33 13.90 -12.44
CA PRO A 39 34.77 13.65 -12.61
C PRO A 39 35.08 12.95 -13.94
N SER A 40 36.15 13.35 -14.62
CA SER A 40 36.54 12.79 -15.92
C SER A 40 36.83 11.28 -15.87
N CYS A 41 37.36 10.77 -14.76
CA CYS A 41 37.51 9.32 -14.58
C CYS A 41 36.18 8.55 -14.55
N TYR A 42 35.03 9.18 -14.32
CA TYR A 42 33.71 8.56 -14.41
C TYR A 42 32.98 8.81 -15.74
N GLY A 43 33.66 9.40 -16.73
CA GLY A 43 33.13 9.62 -18.08
C GLY A 43 32.71 11.07 -18.38
N GLY A 44 32.97 12.02 -17.47
CA GLY A 44 32.68 13.44 -17.69
C GLY A 44 33.54 14.11 -18.74
N ASP A 45 32.94 15.04 -19.48
CA ASP A 45 33.58 15.81 -20.55
C ASP A 45 33.43 17.35 -20.40
N TYR A 46 32.84 17.85 -19.31
CA TYR A 46 32.69 19.29 -19.05
C TYR A 46 34.00 20.02 -18.76
N VAL A 47 34.89 19.40 -17.96
CA VAL A 47 36.25 19.87 -17.68
C VAL A 47 37.10 18.69 -17.19
N GLU A 48 38.40 18.71 -17.49
CA GLU A 48 39.33 17.71 -16.96
C GLU A 48 39.47 17.87 -15.43
N THR A 49 39.43 16.74 -14.69
CA THR A 49 39.65 16.69 -13.24
C THR A 49 40.93 15.90 -12.90
N PRO A 50 42.12 16.40 -13.28
CA PRO A 50 43.36 15.64 -13.19
C PRO A 50 43.77 15.23 -11.77
N ASN A 51 43.36 15.98 -10.74
CA ASN A 51 43.71 15.64 -9.36
C ASN A 51 42.81 14.54 -8.80
N ILE A 52 41.52 14.57 -9.09
CA ILE A 52 40.58 13.48 -8.76
C ILE A 52 40.94 12.22 -9.56
N ASP A 53 41.27 12.36 -10.84
CA ASP A 53 41.70 11.25 -11.69
C ASP A 53 43.00 10.61 -11.19
N ARG A 54 43.95 11.43 -10.71
CA ARG A 54 45.16 10.92 -10.06
C ARG A 54 44.83 10.18 -8.76
N MET A 55 43.88 10.66 -7.96
CA MET A 55 43.45 9.95 -6.75
C MET A 55 42.86 8.57 -7.10
N ALA A 56 42.06 8.47 -8.17
CA ALA A 56 41.57 7.19 -8.67
C ALA A 56 42.71 6.27 -9.16
N ALA A 57 43.68 6.82 -9.90
CA ALA A 57 44.84 6.08 -10.39
C ALA A 57 45.78 5.59 -9.27
N GLU A 58 45.81 6.30 -8.13
CA GLU A 58 46.61 5.94 -6.95
C GLU A 58 45.82 5.06 -5.94
N GLY A 59 44.55 4.74 -6.21
CA GLY A 59 43.69 4.00 -5.29
C GLY A 59 42.74 3.04 -6.00
N ILE A 60 41.53 2.90 -5.45
CA ILE A 60 40.43 2.10 -6.01
C ILE A 60 39.27 3.02 -6.39
N ARG A 61 38.74 2.84 -7.59
CA ARG A 61 37.50 3.47 -8.04
C ARG A 61 36.35 2.47 -8.08
N PHE A 62 35.25 2.78 -7.40
CA PHE A 62 34.06 1.93 -7.34
C PHE A 62 32.94 2.45 -8.23
N THR A 63 32.42 1.62 -9.13
CA THR A 63 31.35 2.07 -10.05
C THR A 63 29.95 1.82 -9.50
N GLN A 64 29.78 1.16 -8.35
CA GLN A 64 28.47 0.84 -7.75
C GLN A 64 28.36 1.29 -6.28
N PHE A 65 28.69 2.56 -6.02
CA PHE A 65 28.47 3.18 -4.71
C PHE A 65 27.17 3.98 -4.69
N TYR A 66 26.40 3.82 -3.61
CA TYR A 66 25.13 4.46 -3.38
C TYR A 66 25.15 5.38 -2.17
N THR A 67 24.59 6.57 -2.32
CA THR A 67 24.22 7.38 -1.15
C THR A 67 23.01 6.78 -0.42
N SER A 68 22.80 7.16 0.83
CA SER A 68 21.68 6.68 1.66
C SER A 68 20.33 7.35 1.33
N CYS A 69 20.33 8.46 0.59
CA CYS A 69 19.11 9.17 0.16
C CYS A 69 19.46 10.14 -1.00
N PRO A 70 18.55 10.43 -1.96
CA PRO A 70 18.85 11.31 -3.10
C PRO A 70 18.85 12.82 -2.76
N ILE A 71 19.08 13.19 -1.50
CA ILE A 71 19.14 14.58 -1.05
C ILE A 71 20.03 14.77 0.21
N SER A 72 20.61 15.97 0.36
CA SER A 72 21.73 16.25 1.27
C SER A 72 21.54 15.88 2.75
N SER A 73 20.55 16.43 3.47
CA SER A 73 20.37 16.19 4.91
C SER A 73 20.27 14.70 5.32
N PRO A 74 19.36 13.90 4.71
CA PRO A 74 19.27 12.48 5.00
C PRO A 74 20.50 11.70 4.53
N SER A 75 21.09 12.05 3.39
CA SER A 75 22.34 11.44 2.93
C SER A 75 23.47 11.55 3.97
N ARG A 76 23.68 12.78 4.46
CA ARG A 76 24.69 13.11 5.50
C ARG A 76 24.38 12.45 6.83
N THR A 77 23.10 12.32 7.15
CA THR A 77 22.63 11.55 8.32
C THR A 77 23.03 10.09 8.20
N GLY A 78 22.81 9.45 7.05
CA GLY A 78 23.19 8.05 6.86
C GLY A 78 24.71 7.84 6.87
N LEU A 79 25.48 8.76 6.28
CA LEU A 79 26.94 8.72 6.34
C LEU A 79 27.48 8.88 7.78
N THR A 80 26.87 9.75 8.58
CA THR A 80 27.30 10.00 9.97
C THR A 80 26.95 8.86 10.90
N THR A 81 25.76 8.28 10.72
CA THR A 81 25.17 7.32 11.66
C THR A 81 25.38 5.88 11.28
N GLY A 82 25.74 5.57 10.01
CA GLY A 82 25.77 4.21 9.50
C GLY A 82 24.37 3.57 9.39
N MET A 83 23.32 4.37 9.52
CA MET A 83 21.92 3.92 9.57
C MET A 83 21.11 4.59 8.47
N TYR A 84 20.04 3.94 8.01
CA TYR A 84 19.14 4.59 7.06
C TYR A 84 18.51 5.82 7.70
N PRO A 85 18.55 7.00 7.05
CA PRO A 85 18.09 8.26 7.64
C PRO A 85 16.56 8.27 7.91
N THR A 86 15.83 7.42 7.19
CA THR A 86 14.42 7.09 7.41
C THR A 86 14.13 6.70 8.87
N ARG A 87 15.06 6.01 9.55
CA ARG A 87 14.94 5.63 10.97
C ARG A 87 14.96 6.83 11.91
N TRP A 88 15.72 7.85 11.56
CA TRP A 88 15.86 9.08 12.35
C TRP A 88 14.80 10.13 12.03
N GLY A 89 13.85 9.79 11.14
CA GLY A 89 12.83 10.73 10.69
C GLY A 89 13.41 11.91 9.93
N ILE A 90 14.52 11.72 9.23
CA ILE A 90 15.10 12.71 8.31
C ILE A 90 14.95 12.10 6.91
N THR A 91 13.99 12.61 6.13
CA THR A 91 13.52 11.95 4.88
C THR A 91 13.58 12.85 3.66
N THR A 92 13.80 14.14 3.88
CA THR A 92 14.11 15.14 2.86
C THR A 92 15.05 16.20 3.46
N PHE A 93 15.38 17.25 2.70
CA PHE A 93 16.23 18.33 3.21
C PHE A 93 15.58 19.06 4.39
N LEU A 94 16.38 19.42 5.39
CA LEU A 94 15.91 20.13 6.57
C LEU A 94 15.53 21.58 6.23
N GLN A 95 14.31 21.95 6.59
CA GLN A 95 13.65 23.21 6.29
C GLN A 95 13.45 24.04 7.56
N ASP A 96 12.61 25.08 7.47
CA ASP A 96 12.01 25.69 8.65
C ASP A 96 11.07 24.70 9.36
N ARG A 97 10.65 25.01 10.59
CA ARG A 97 9.81 24.11 11.41
C ARG A 97 8.50 23.73 10.70
N ALA A 98 7.89 24.68 9.99
CA ALA A 98 6.65 24.44 9.26
C ALA A 98 6.88 23.46 8.10
N GLY A 99 7.96 23.63 7.34
CA GLY A 99 8.36 22.75 6.26
C GLY A 99 8.75 21.35 6.76
N ASN A 100 9.45 21.25 7.89
CA ASN A 100 9.78 19.95 8.49
C ASN A 100 8.52 19.21 8.93
N ALA A 101 7.60 19.89 9.62
CA ALA A 101 6.32 19.33 10.02
C ALA A 101 5.47 18.88 8.81
N ALA A 102 5.43 19.67 7.73
CA ALA A 102 4.72 19.32 6.51
C ALA A 102 5.31 18.08 5.79
N ASN A 103 6.60 17.81 6.00
CA ASN A 103 7.29 16.64 5.47
C ASN A 103 7.32 15.45 6.44
N GLU A 104 6.62 15.52 7.58
CA GLU A 104 6.65 14.51 8.64
C GLU A 104 8.10 14.17 9.07
N GLN A 105 9.00 15.16 9.08
CA GLN A 105 10.41 14.97 9.44
C GLN A 105 10.79 15.75 10.70
N ASN A 106 11.87 15.32 11.36
CA ASN A 106 12.41 16.00 12.54
C ASN A 106 13.12 17.31 12.14
N ASP A 107 13.24 18.23 13.10
CA ASP A 107 13.89 19.53 12.87
C ASP A 107 15.43 19.43 12.79
N PHE A 108 16.00 18.37 13.36
CA PHE A 108 17.43 18.08 13.39
C PHE A 108 17.64 16.60 13.72
N LEU A 109 18.84 16.08 13.45
CA LEU A 109 19.26 14.74 13.89
C LEU A 109 19.33 14.70 15.42
N ASP A 110 18.78 13.66 16.04
CA ASP A 110 18.87 13.49 17.49
C ASP A 110 20.35 13.29 17.93
N PRO A 111 20.86 14.00 18.94
CA PRO A 111 22.25 13.88 19.37
C PRO A 111 22.59 12.54 20.03
N SER A 112 21.60 11.70 20.35
CA SER A 112 21.80 10.31 20.76
C SER A 112 22.23 9.42 19.59
N ALA A 113 21.90 9.79 18.35
CA ALA A 113 22.18 8.99 17.15
C ALA A 113 23.64 8.57 17.03
N PRO A 114 23.96 7.28 16.79
CA PRO A 114 25.33 6.81 16.63
C PRO A 114 26.14 7.74 15.72
N SER A 115 27.38 8.01 16.08
CA SER A 115 28.23 8.90 15.30
C SER A 115 29.59 8.27 15.07
N MET A 116 29.99 8.21 13.80
CA MET A 116 31.31 7.79 13.38
C MET A 116 32.42 8.59 14.07
N ALA A 117 32.24 9.91 14.22
CA ALA A 117 33.21 10.75 14.91
C ALA A 117 33.31 10.40 16.41
N ARG A 118 32.19 10.13 17.10
CA ARG A 118 32.20 9.72 18.51
C ARG A 118 32.95 8.39 18.69
N ALA A 119 32.68 7.41 17.83
CA ALA A 119 33.32 6.10 17.88
C ALA A 119 34.84 6.20 17.62
N LEU A 120 35.26 6.94 16.58
CA LEU A 120 36.68 7.13 16.28
C LEU A 120 37.39 7.94 17.36
N LYS A 121 36.73 8.96 17.93
CA LYS A 121 37.25 9.73 19.07
C LYS A 121 37.46 8.84 20.30
N ALA A 122 36.51 7.96 20.60
CA ALA A 122 36.69 6.94 21.65
C ALA A 122 37.86 6.00 21.34
N GLY A 123 38.09 5.69 20.06
CA GLY A 123 39.25 4.94 19.54
C GLY A 123 40.59 5.71 19.54
N GLY A 124 40.62 6.95 20.06
CA GLY A 124 41.81 7.77 20.25
C GLY A 124 42.05 8.85 19.19
N TYR A 125 41.12 9.07 18.25
CA TYR A 125 41.29 10.06 17.18
C TYR A 125 41.09 11.50 17.68
N ALA A 126 41.75 12.45 17.03
CA ALA A 126 41.30 13.85 17.01
C ALA A 126 40.29 14.03 15.87
N THR A 127 39.19 14.76 16.09
CA THR A 127 38.08 14.82 15.12
C THR A 127 37.79 16.24 14.63
N GLY A 128 37.72 16.44 13.31
CA GLY A 128 37.45 17.73 12.66
C GLY A 128 36.29 17.68 11.66
N HIS A 129 35.45 18.72 11.61
CA HIS A 129 34.42 18.89 10.58
C HIS A 129 34.53 20.26 9.89
N PHE A 130 34.84 20.27 8.60
CA PHE A 130 35.03 21.51 7.83
C PHE A 130 34.14 21.47 6.59
N GLY A 131 33.12 22.32 6.54
CA GLY A 131 32.17 22.38 5.43
C GLY A 131 30.70 22.41 5.83
N LYS A 132 29.83 21.97 4.91
CA LYS A 132 28.38 21.94 5.09
C LYS A 132 27.98 20.88 6.13
N TRP A 133 27.20 21.25 7.14
CA TRP A 133 26.68 20.32 8.16
C TRP A 133 25.32 19.73 7.75
N HIS A 134 24.28 20.56 7.71
CA HIS A 134 22.93 20.28 7.21
C HIS A 134 22.19 19.08 7.85
N MET A 135 22.55 18.72 9.09
CA MET A 135 21.81 17.77 9.94
C MET A 135 21.09 18.47 11.12
N GLY A 136 20.90 19.79 11.02
CA GLY A 136 20.22 20.63 12.00
C GLY A 136 20.75 22.07 12.00
N GLY A 137 19.93 23.02 12.46
CA GLY A 137 20.30 24.43 12.59
C GLY A 137 20.01 25.28 11.34
N GLY A 138 20.22 26.59 11.46
CA GLY A 138 19.79 27.57 10.44
C GLY A 138 18.27 27.89 10.49
N ARG A 139 17.81 28.75 9.58
CA ARG A 139 16.39 29.17 9.45
C ARG A 139 15.76 29.56 10.81
N ASP A 140 14.60 29.03 11.17
CA ASP A 140 13.89 29.23 12.45
C ASP A 140 14.13 28.11 13.49
N VAL A 141 14.98 27.12 13.16
CA VAL A 141 15.35 26.01 14.06
C VAL A 141 16.56 26.42 14.91
N LYS A 142 16.30 27.14 16.01
CA LYS A 142 17.34 27.70 16.88
C LYS A 142 17.84 26.78 18.00
N ASN A 143 17.19 25.64 18.23
CA ASN A 143 17.49 24.71 19.31
C ASN A 143 18.25 23.45 18.87
N ALA A 144 18.79 23.43 17.65
CA ALA A 144 19.57 22.29 17.17
C ALA A 144 20.85 22.10 18.02
N PRO A 145 21.23 20.86 18.38
CA PRO A 145 22.44 20.59 19.16
C PRO A 145 23.71 20.99 18.41
N SER A 146 24.70 21.54 19.13
CA SER A 146 26.01 21.88 18.55
C SER A 146 26.69 20.68 17.88
N ILE A 147 27.49 20.93 16.84
CA ILE A 147 28.29 19.93 16.11
C ILE A 147 29.17 19.10 17.07
N THR A 148 29.63 19.71 18.16
CA THR A 148 30.41 19.03 19.22
C THR A 148 29.69 17.84 19.85
N ARG A 149 28.36 17.87 19.92
CA ARG A 149 27.54 16.77 20.47
C ARG A 149 27.65 15.49 19.65
N TYR A 150 28.06 15.60 18.39
CA TYR A 150 28.28 14.48 17.47
C TYR A 150 29.73 14.01 17.47
N GLY A 151 30.60 14.50 18.36
CA GLY A 151 31.94 13.95 18.57
C GLY A 151 33.08 14.66 17.85
N PHE A 152 32.84 15.83 17.26
CA PHE A 152 33.90 16.66 16.65
C PHE A 152 34.57 17.56 17.68
N ASP A 153 35.91 17.56 17.72
CA ASP A 153 36.73 18.44 18.56
C ASP A 153 36.80 19.86 18.02
N GLU A 154 36.85 19.99 16.69
CA GLU A 154 36.95 21.26 15.98
C GLU A 154 36.02 21.26 14.76
N TYR A 155 35.43 22.41 14.45
CA TYR A 155 34.56 22.55 13.30
C TYR A 155 34.55 23.96 12.70
N SER A 156 34.17 24.05 11.43
CA SER A 156 33.91 25.29 10.71
C SER A 156 32.83 25.03 9.65
N SER A 157 31.62 25.54 9.85
CA SER A 157 30.47 25.21 9.01
C SER A 157 29.73 26.42 8.43
N THR A 158 28.85 26.16 7.46
CA THR A 158 28.02 27.16 6.77
C THR A 158 26.73 27.48 7.54
N TRP A 159 25.93 28.43 7.04
CA TRP A 159 24.68 28.91 7.66
C TRP A 159 23.72 27.82 8.15
N GLU A 160 23.56 26.73 7.39
CA GLU A 160 22.65 25.63 7.70
C GLU A 160 23.26 24.65 8.71
N SER A 161 23.75 25.20 9.82
CA SER A 161 24.36 24.48 10.92
C SER A 161 23.96 25.15 12.25
N PRO A 162 24.05 24.44 13.39
CA PRO A 162 23.81 25.03 14.70
C PRO A 162 24.91 26.05 15.08
N ASP A 163 26.11 25.91 14.50
CA ASP A 163 27.30 26.67 14.86
C ASP A 163 28.01 27.26 13.60
N PRO A 164 27.37 28.15 12.82
CA PRO A 164 27.94 28.65 11.58
C PRO A 164 29.17 29.53 11.82
N ASP A 165 30.20 29.41 10.97
CA ASP A 165 31.36 30.30 10.99
C ASP A 165 30.95 31.70 10.49
N PRO A 166 31.10 32.76 11.31
CA PRO A 166 30.75 34.13 10.91
C PRO A 166 31.46 34.61 9.63
N LYS A 167 32.63 34.04 9.28
CA LYS A 167 33.35 34.37 8.05
C LYS A 167 32.65 33.87 6.78
N LEU A 168 31.87 32.80 6.91
CA LEU A 168 31.14 32.15 5.82
C LEU A 168 29.66 32.56 5.79
N THR A 169 29.19 33.29 6.79
CA THR A 169 27.76 33.50 7.04
C THR A 169 27.50 34.91 7.55
N SER A 170 27.33 35.84 6.61
CA SER A 170 26.90 37.22 6.91
C SER A 170 25.39 37.44 6.77
N SER A 171 24.63 36.41 6.39
CA SER A 171 23.19 36.48 6.12
C SER A 171 22.46 35.18 6.49
N ASN A 172 21.13 35.17 6.37
CA ASN A 172 20.30 33.97 6.57
C ASN A 172 20.19 33.07 5.32
N TRP A 173 21.19 33.11 4.44
CA TRP A 173 21.25 32.33 3.20
C TRP A 173 22.57 31.58 3.11
N ILE A 174 22.63 30.53 2.27
CA ILE A 174 23.84 29.71 2.09
C ILE A 174 25.05 30.52 1.60
N TRP A 175 24.85 31.71 1.04
CA TRP A 175 25.90 32.64 0.63
C TRP A 175 25.43 34.10 0.61
N ALA A 176 26.34 35.03 0.85
CA ALA A 176 26.13 36.44 0.53
C ALA A 176 27.38 37.12 -0.07
N PRO A 177 27.21 38.14 -0.93
CA PRO A 177 28.34 38.95 -1.43
C PRO A 177 29.19 39.58 -0.31
N THR A 178 28.58 39.79 0.86
CA THR A 178 29.19 40.37 2.06
C THR A 178 29.98 39.37 2.91
N ASP A 179 29.97 38.07 2.59
CA ASP A 179 30.78 37.08 3.31
C ASP A 179 32.27 37.45 3.24
N GLU A 180 33.00 37.26 4.35
CA GLU A 180 34.44 37.51 4.40
C GLU A 180 35.18 36.53 3.48
N VAL A 181 34.84 35.25 3.59
CA VAL A 181 35.28 34.20 2.67
C VAL A 181 34.25 34.09 1.55
N LYS A 182 34.66 34.52 0.35
CA LYS A 182 33.80 34.48 -0.85
C LYS A 182 33.44 33.05 -1.23
N ARG A 183 32.26 32.85 -1.85
CA ARG A 183 31.72 31.53 -2.24
C ARG A 183 32.76 30.68 -2.99
N TRP A 184 33.42 31.27 -3.98
CA TRP A 184 34.46 30.61 -4.78
C TRP A 184 35.77 30.29 -4.05
N ASN A 185 35.96 30.79 -2.83
CA ASN A 185 37.12 30.50 -1.98
C ASN A 185 36.77 29.56 -0.81
N ARG A 186 35.53 29.07 -0.70
CA ARG A 186 35.10 28.28 0.46
C ARG A 186 35.74 26.91 0.52
N THR A 187 35.79 26.20 -0.60
CA THR A 187 36.50 24.91 -0.68
C THR A 187 37.97 25.08 -0.30
N ALA A 188 38.63 26.14 -0.77
CA ALA A 188 39.99 26.48 -0.36
C ALA A 188 40.12 26.72 1.14
N TYR A 189 39.17 27.45 1.74
CA TYR A 189 39.13 27.70 3.18
C TYR A 189 38.95 26.41 4.00
N PHE A 190 38.09 25.48 3.55
CA PHE A 190 37.91 24.19 4.22
C PHE A 190 39.15 23.29 4.11
N VAL A 191 39.85 23.32 2.97
CA VAL A 191 41.15 22.65 2.80
C VAL A 191 42.21 23.25 3.72
N ASP A 192 42.28 24.59 3.83
CA ASP A 192 43.21 25.27 4.73
C ASP A 192 42.95 24.88 6.20
N LYS A 193 41.68 24.86 6.63
CA LYS A 193 41.29 24.41 7.97
C LYS A 193 41.66 22.95 8.22
N THR A 194 41.45 22.09 7.23
CA THR A 194 41.81 20.67 7.30
C THR A 194 43.32 20.50 7.48
N LEU A 195 44.14 21.16 6.65
CA LEU A 195 45.60 21.07 6.71
C LEU A 195 46.16 21.68 8.00
N ASP A 196 45.59 22.79 8.48
CA ASP A 196 45.95 23.38 9.77
C ASP A 196 45.63 22.44 10.95
N PHE A 197 44.43 21.84 10.96
CA PHE A 197 44.04 20.86 11.97
C PHE A 197 44.97 19.66 12.00
N LEU A 198 45.28 19.07 10.83
CA LEU A 198 46.20 17.94 10.70
C LEU A 198 47.61 18.31 11.15
N SER A 199 48.09 19.52 10.81
CA SER A 199 49.40 20.03 11.22
C SER A 199 49.52 20.14 12.75
N ARG A 200 48.48 20.70 13.41
CA ARG A 200 48.44 20.86 14.88
C ARG A 200 48.32 19.53 15.63
N ASN A 201 47.76 18.50 14.99
CA ASN A 201 47.55 17.17 15.59
C ASN A 201 48.57 16.13 15.11
N LYS A 202 49.71 16.53 14.54
CA LYS A 202 50.78 15.60 14.14
C LYS A 202 51.16 14.64 15.27
N GLY A 203 51.25 13.36 14.94
CA GLY A 203 51.55 12.27 15.89
C GLY A 203 50.32 11.69 16.60
N LYS A 204 49.12 12.20 16.32
CA LYS A 204 47.84 11.61 16.75
C LYS A 204 46.98 11.33 15.51
N PRO A 205 46.32 10.14 15.41
CA PRO A 205 45.45 9.86 14.27
C PRO A 205 44.27 10.83 14.24
N CYS A 206 43.94 11.32 13.05
CA CYS A 206 42.90 12.32 12.83
C CYS A 206 41.76 11.76 11.98
N PHE A 207 40.51 12.10 12.32
CA PHE A 207 39.33 11.85 11.49
C PHE A 207 38.77 13.20 11.06
N VAL A 208 38.68 13.44 9.76
CA VAL A 208 38.20 14.69 9.20
C VAL A 208 37.06 14.45 8.23
N ASN A 209 35.93 15.10 8.50
CA ASN A 209 34.90 15.34 7.50
C ASN A 209 35.22 16.64 6.78
N LEU A 210 35.70 16.53 5.54
CA LEU A 210 35.88 17.68 4.64
C LEU A 210 34.69 17.67 3.67
N TRP A 211 33.68 18.49 3.95
CA TRP A 211 32.40 18.44 3.23
C TRP A 211 32.14 19.75 2.47
N PRO A 212 32.84 20.01 1.35
CA PRO A 212 32.66 21.22 0.55
C PRO A 212 31.19 21.47 0.17
N ASP A 213 30.84 22.74 0.02
CA ASP A 213 29.57 23.18 -0.57
C ASP A 213 29.62 23.25 -2.10
N ASP A 214 30.80 23.14 -2.72
CA ASP A 214 30.89 22.86 -4.15
C ASP A 214 30.50 21.39 -4.40
N VAL A 215 29.77 21.06 -5.47
CA VAL A 215 29.33 21.90 -6.60
C VAL A 215 27.84 22.28 -6.49
N HIS A 216 27.31 22.53 -5.29
CA HIS A 216 25.91 22.91 -5.11
C HIS A 216 25.60 24.32 -5.66
N THR A 217 24.44 24.48 -6.28
CA THR A 217 23.97 25.76 -6.82
C THR A 217 23.67 26.79 -5.72
N PRO A 218 23.70 28.10 -6.04
CA PRO A 218 24.15 28.69 -7.30
C PRO A 218 25.68 28.58 -7.47
N TRP A 219 26.14 28.40 -8.72
CA TRP A 219 27.56 28.41 -9.07
C TRP A 219 28.08 29.85 -9.18
N VAL A 220 28.74 30.30 -8.12
CA VAL A 220 29.28 31.66 -7.99
C VAL A 220 30.80 31.59 -8.04
N TYR A 221 31.41 32.22 -9.04
CA TYR A 221 32.85 32.32 -9.26
C TYR A 221 33.31 33.79 -9.31
N GLU A 222 34.62 34.03 -9.44
CA GLU A 222 35.15 35.40 -9.53
C GLU A 222 34.66 36.08 -10.82
N ASN A 223 33.98 37.23 -10.68
CA ASN A 223 33.32 37.96 -11.78
C ASN A 223 32.16 37.21 -12.44
N ASP A 224 31.37 36.48 -11.64
CA ASP A 224 30.18 35.78 -12.12
C ASP A 224 29.04 36.72 -12.55
N GLU A 225 28.27 36.29 -13.55
CA GLU A 225 27.03 36.95 -13.94
C GLU A 225 25.83 36.22 -13.33
N ALA A 226 24.96 36.95 -12.63
CA ALA A 226 23.84 36.33 -11.91
C ALA A 226 22.91 35.48 -12.80
N SER A 227 22.78 35.83 -14.08
CA SER A 227 22.00 35.09 -15.08
C SER A 227 22.61 33.76 -15.54
N GLN A 228 23.88 33.48 -15.20
CA GLN A 228 24.62 32.30 -15.66
C GLN A 228 24.88 31.26 -14.55
N ARG A 229 24.46 31.51 -13.31
CA ARG A 229 24.81 30.72 -12.11
C ARG A 229 24.30 29.26 -12.07
N GLU A 230 23.60 28.83 -13.12
CA GLU A 230 23.12 27.46 -13.33
C GLU A 230 23.37 26.98 -14.77
N SER A 231 24.34 27.56 -15.48
CA SER A 231 24.78 27.13 -16.80
C SER A 231 25.94 26.12 -16.75
N ALA A 232 26.12 25.36 -17.83
CA ALA A 232 27.21 24.40 -17.96
C ALA A 232 28.59 25.06 -17.84
N GLU A 233 28.76 26.28 -18.34
CA GLU A 233 30.02 27.03 -18.27
C GLU A 233 30.39 27.39 -16.83
N SER A 234 29.42 27.91 -16.06
CA SER A 234 29.61 28.23 -14.64
C SER A 234 29.92 26.97 -13.83
N PHE A 235 29.24 25.87 -14.13
CA PHE A 235 29.52 24.56 -13.55
C PHE A 235 30.97 24.12 -13.80
N SER A 236 31.46 24.18 -15.06
CA SER A 236 32.84 23.80 -15.41
C SER A 236 33.88 24.60 -14.63
N ILE A 237 33.63 25.90 -14.36
CA ILE A 237 34.54 26.75 -13.58
C ILE A 237 34.62 26.27 -12.12
N VAL A 238 33.46 26.03 -11.49
CA VAL A 238 33.40 25.58 -10.09
C VAL A 238 33.96 24.16 -9.93
N LEU A 239 33.65 23.25 -10.86
CA LEU A 239 34.18 21.89 -10.85
C LEU A 239 35.72 21.87 -11.00
N LYS A 240 36.27 22.69 -11.90
CA LYS A 240 37.73 22.84 -12.04
C LYS A 240 38.38 23.35 -10.76
N GLU A 241 37.74 24.31 -10.10
CA GLU A 241 38.26 24.85 -8.85
C GLU A 241 38.23 23.81 -7.73
N LEU A 242 37.14 23.04 -7.60
CA LEU A 242 37.08 21.91 -6.69
C LEU A 242 38.24 20.93 -6.93
N ASP A 243 38.51 20.54 -8.18
CA ASP A 243 39.65 19.66 -8.52
C ASP A 243 41.01 20.26 -8.12
N ASN A 244 41.22 21.58 -8.34
CA ASN A 244 42.43 22.27 -7.88
C ASN A 244 42.60 22.15 -6.36
N GLN A 245 41.50 22.28 -5.61
CA GLN A 245 41.50 22.18 -4.15
C GLN A 245 41.75 20.75 -3.66
N ILE A 246 41.27 19.73 -4.37
CA ILE A 246 41.68 18.33 -4.13
C ILE A 246 43.19 18.18 -4.36
N GLY A 247 43.74 18.78 -5.43
CA GLY A 247 45.17 18.82 -5.66
C GLY A 247 45.95 19.44 -4.50
N ARG A 248 45.48 20.57 -3.97
CA ARG A 248 46.08 21.25 -2.80
C ARG A 248 46.02 20.38 -1.54
N LEU A 249 44.90 19.71 -1.28
CA LEU A 249 44.77 18.78 -0.16
C LEU A 249 45.83 17.67 -0.25
N MET A 250 45.91 16.98 -1.40
CA MET A 250 46.85 15.87 -1.60
C MET A 250 48.31 16.34 -1.49
N GLN A 251 48.65 17.51 -2.04
CA GLN A 251 50.00 18.07 -1.88
C GLN A 251 50.28 18.44 -0.42
N GLY A 252 49.32 19.02 0.28
CA GLY A 252 49.45 19.35 1.70
C GLY A 252 49.71 18.12 2.58
N LEU A 253 49.07 16.99 2.30
CA LEU A 253 49.35 15.71 3.00
C LEU A 253 50.81 15.26 2.79
N LYS A 254 51.33 15.41 1.57
CA LYS A 254 52.73 15.10 1.24
C LYS A 254 53.70 16.06 1.94
N ASP A 255 53.40 17.36 1.92
CA ASP A 255 54.23 18.39 2.56
C ASP A 255 54.25 18.22 4.09
N LEU A 256 53.15 17.75 4.68
CA LEU A 256 53.08 17.41 6.10
C LEU A 256 53.78 16.09 6.43
N GLY A 257 54.12 15.26 5.44
CA GLY A 257 54.77 13.96 5.62
C GLY A 257 53.84 12.87 6.16
N ILE A 258 52.54 12.98 5.92
CA ILE A 258 51.50 12.05 6.44
C ILE A 258 50.72 11.32 5.33
N ASP A 259 51.05 11.56 4.05
CA ASP A 259 50.35 10.97 2.89
C ASP A 259 50.28 9.43 2.95
N ASP A 260 51.40 8.77 3.26
CA ASP A 260 51.48 7.31 3.30
C ASP A 260 50.67 6.67 4.45
N ASN A 261 50.29 7.46 5.46
CA ASN A 261 49.48 7.00 6.59
C ASN A 261 48.13 7.74 6.68
N THR A 262 47.55 8.08 5.53
CA THR A 262 46.24 8.74 5.45
C THR A 262 45.34 8.04 4.44
N ILE A 263 44.17 7.59 4.91
CA ILE A 263 43.06 7.14 4.08
C ILE A 263 42.31 8.39 3.60
N VAL A 264 42.20 8.56 2.29
CA VAL A 264 41.36 9.61 1.69
C VAL A 264 40.24 8.94 0.91
N ILE A 265 38.99 9.30 1.23
CA ILE A 265 37.78 8.88 0.53
C ILE A 265 37.20 10.09 -0.18
N PHE A 266 36.82 9.94 -1.45
CA PHE A 266 36.16 10.97 -2.24
C PHE A 266 34.81 10.46 -2.74
N THR A 267 33.73 11.20 -2.45
CA THR A 267 32.38 10.88 -2.91
C THR A 267 31.46 12.11 -2.92
N SER A 268 30.18 11.90 -3.22
CA SER A 268 29.13 12.92 -3.28
C SER A 268 27.93 12.50 -2.43
N ASP A 269 27.19 13.47 -1.89
CA ASP A 269 26.04 13.21 -1.03
C ASP A 269 24.77 12.82 -1.79
N ASN A 270 24.59 13.27 -3.03
CA ASN A 270 23.47 12.91 -3.90
C ASN A 270 23.71 13.31 -5.36
N GLY A 271 22.79 12.90 -6.24
CA GLY A 271 22.84 13.22 -7.66
C GLY A 271 22.84 14.71 -7.96
N PRO A 272 23.13 15.10 -9.21
CA PRO A 272 23.28 16.49 -9.59
C PRO A 272 21.93 17.21 -9.70
N ALA A 273 21.94 18.53 -9.55
CA ALA A 273 20.88 19.40 -10.02
C ALA A 273 21.47 20.72 -10.52
N PRO A 274 21.22 21.14 -11.78
CA PRO A 274 20.60 20.38 -12.87
C PRO A 274 21.49 19.23 -13.37
N ALA A 275 20.89 18.20 -13.99
CA ALA A 275 21.62 17.09 -14.62
C ALA A 275 22.07 17.34 -16.07
N PHE A 276 21.59 18.43 -16.71
CA PHE A 276 21.80 18.75 -18.13
C PHE A 276 21.52 17.56 -19.05
N ASP A 277 20.24 17.20 -19.22
CA ASP A 277 19.81 16.08 -20.08
C ASP A 277 20.53 14.73 -19.81
N GLY A 278 20.98 14.53 -18.57
CA GLY A 278 21.67 13.31 -18.13
C GLY A 278 23.19 13.30 -18.35
N HIS A 279 23.78 14.37 -18.90
CA HIS A 279 25.22 14.47 -19.11
C HIS A 279 26.03 14.35 -17.79
N ARG A 280 25.52 14.91 -16.69
CA ARG A 280 26.14 14.82 -15.35
C ARG A 280 25.88 13.49 -14.63
N THR A 281 25.01 12.63 -15.17
CA THR A 281 24.67 11.32 -14.59
C THR A 281 25.12 10.15 -15.46
N ASN A 282 25.89 10.37 -16.52
CA ASN A 282 26.24 9.37 -17.54
C ASN A 282 25.00 8.69 -18.14
N SER A 283 23.95 9.48 -18.40
CA SER A 283 22.64 9.00 -18.86
C SER A 283 21.89 8.08 -17.89
N LEU A 284 22.37 7.90 -16.66
CA LEU A 284 21.60 7.23 -15.61
C LEU A 284 20.32 8.05 -15.36
N ARG A 285 19.18 7.36 -15.27
CA ARG A 285 17.86 7.99 -15.15
C ARG A 285 17.74 8.78 -13.86
N GLY A 286 17.06 9.92 -13.94
CA GLY A 286 16.80 10.79 -12.79
C GLY A 286 17.99 11.66 -12.41
N GLN A 287 17.81 12.39 -11.31
CA GLN A 287 18.75 13.36 -10.76
C GLN A 287 18.48 13.55 -9.25
N LYS A 288 19.07 14.58 -8.61
CA LYS A 288 18.74 14.96 -7.22
C LYS A 288 17.23 14.90 -6.95
N GLY A 289 16.86 14.28 -5.83
CA GLY A 289 15.46 14.13 -5.42
C GLY A 289 14.68 13.01 -6.14
N THR A 290 15.36 12.04 -6.74
CA THR A 290 14.72 10.83 -7.32
C THR A 290 15.43 9.56 -6.86
N LEU A 291 14.70 8.46 -6.69
CA LEU A 291 15.27 7.16 -6.32
C LEU A 291 15.83 6.35 -7.52
N TYR A 292 15.77 6.92 -8.72
CA TYR A 292 16.45 6.40 -9.90
C TYR A 292 17.98 6.52 -9.75
N GLU A 293 18.75 5.77 -10.54
CA GLU A 293 20.21 5.65 -10.42
C GLU A 293 20.93 7.01 -10.45
N GLY A 294 20.50 7.94 -11.30
CA GLY A 294 21.08 9.28 -11.40
C GLY A 294 20.90 10.14 -10.15
N GLY A 295 19.98 9.78 -9.26
CA GLY A 295 19.77 10.46 -7.97
C GLY A 295 20.56 9.86 -6.80
N ILE A 296 20.88 8.57 -6.84
CA ILE A 296 21.47 7.84 -5.68
C ILE A 296 22.83 7.18 -5.92
N ARG A 297 23.27 6.99 -7.17
CA ARG A 297 24.56 6.34 -7.49
C ARG A 297 25.68 7.35 -7.72
N MET A 298 26.66 7.39 -6.82
CA MET A 298 27.65 8.48 -6.73
C MET A 298 29.06 8.01 -7.12
N PRO A 299 29.95 8.93 -7.57
CA PRO A 299 31.34 8.58 -7.73
C PRO A 299 31.94 8.24 -6.37
N PHE A 300 32.79 7.21 -6.30
CA PHE A 300 33.44 6.80 -5.06
C PHE A 300 34.89 6.34 -5.30
N ILE A 301 35.84 6.98 -4.64
CA ILE A 301 37.26 6.66 -4.71
C ILE A 301 37.81 6.54 -3.30
N ILE A 302 38.63 5.51 -3.05
CA ILE A 302 39.39 5.36 -1.81
C ILE A 302 40.87 5.17 -2.13
N ARG A 303 41.73 5.88 -1.39
CA ARG A 303 43.19 5.84 -1.56
C ARG A 303 43.87 5.69 -0.20
N TRP A 304 44.83 4.77 -0.13
CA TRP A 304 45.76 4.63 0.99
C TRP A 304 47.11 4.09 0.46
N PRO A 305 48.11 4.96 0.26
CA PRO A 305 49.39 4.56 -0.33
C PRO A 305 50.08 3.46 0.47
N GLY A 306 50.64 2.46 -0.22
CA GLY A 306 51.37 1.34 0.39
C GLY A 306 50.47 0.29 1.06
N VAL A 307 49.17 0.51 1.17
CA VAL A 307 48.19 -0.46 1.70
C VAL A 307 47.20 -0.91 0.63
N ILE A 308 46.69 0.04 -0.15
CA ILE A 308 45.83 -0.21 -1.31
C ILE A 308 46.69 -0.25 -2.57
N GLU A 309 46.52 -1.29 -3.38
CA GLU A 309 47.18 -1.37 -4.69
C GLU A 309 46.60 -0.31 -5.65
N PRO A 310 47.46 0.48 -6.33
CA PRO A 310 47.00 1.59 -7.16
C PRO A 310 46.34 1.12 -8.47
N GLY A 311 45.39 1.91 -8.96
CA GLY A 311 44.81 1.78 -10.30
C GLY A 311 43.70 0.74 -10.41
N GLN A 312 43.10 0.33 -9.29
CA GLN A 312 42.04 -0.65 -9.28
C GLN A 312 40.68 -0.05 -9.67
N VAL A 313 39.87 -0.82 -10.40
CA VAL A 313 38.46 -0.50 -10.67
C VAL A 313 37.61 -1.67 -10.19
N ASN A 314 36.70 -1.41 -9.25
CA ASN A 314 35.74 -2.39 -8.77
C ASN A 314 34.33 -2.03 -9.26
N GLY A 315 33.81 -2.85 -10.18
CA GLY A 315 32.44 -2.72 -10.69
C GLY A 315 31.50 -3.83 -10.27
N GLN A 316 31.94 -4.73 -9.39
CA GLN A 316 31.13 -5.87 -8.93
C GLN A 316 30.50 -5.59 -7.56
N SER A 317 31.26 -4.99 -6.65
CA SER A 317 30.80 -4.74 -5.29
C SER A 317 29.83 -3.58 -5.21
N VAL A 318 28.70 -3.80 -4.54
CA VAL A 318 27.66 -2.79 -4.28
C VAL A 318 27.87 -2.23 -2.88
N LEU A 319 28.18 -0.94 -2.80
CA LEU A 319 28.46 -0.21 -1.56
C LEU A 319 27.37 0.82 -1.29
N CYS A 320 27.13 1.13 -0.02
CA CYS A 320 26.31 2.26 0.40
C CYS A 320 27.03 3.12 1.43
N ALA A 321 26.69 4.41 1.51
CA ALA A 321 27.23 5.32 2.52
C ALA A 321 27.10 4.80 3.97
N VAL A 322 26.03 4.05 4.26
CA VAL A 322 25.82 3.44 5.59
C VAL A 322 26.89 2.40 5.95
N ASP A 323 27.53 1.78 4.95
CA ASP A 323 28.58 0.77 5.17
C ASP A 323 29.90 1.39 5.64
N LEU A 324 30.12 2.70 5.43
CA LEU A 324 31.41 3.33 5.73
C LEU A 324 31.71 3.39 7.23
N PHE A 325 30.70 3.58 8.08
CA PHE A 325 30.89 3.61 9.53
C PHE A 325 31.44 2.26 10.07
N PRO A 326 30.74 1.12 9.93
CA PRO A 326 31.26 -0.15 10.41
C PRO A 326 32.59 -0.53 9.76
N SER A 327 32.75 -0.25 8.46
CA SER A 327 33.98 -0.58 7.73
C SER A 327 35.20 0.21 8.24
N LEU A 328 35.05 1.51 8.47
CA LEU A 328 36.17 2.34 8.95
C LEU A 328 36.54 2.02 10.39
N CYS A 329 35.55 1.73 11.24
CA CYS A 329 35.79 1.21 12.59
C CYS A 329 36.58 -0.11 12.55
N ALA A 330 36.18 -1.06 11.68
CA ALA A 330 36.88 -2.32 11.50
C ALA A 330 38.33 -2.14 11.00
N ILE A 331 38.55 -1.24 10.03
CA ILE A 331 39.89 -0.95 9.47
C ILE A 331 40.87 -0.48 10.55
N VAL A 332 40.42 0.33 11.51
CA VAL A 332 41.30 0.96 12.52
C VAL A 332 41.18 0.33 13.91
N GLY A 333 40.40 -0.74 14.04
CA GLY A 333 40.12 -1.42 15.31
C GLY A 333 39.48 -0.49 16.35
N ALA A 334 38.49 0.31 15.94
CA ALA A 334 37.65 1.08 16.85
C ALA A 334 36.33 0.34 17.12
N ASP A 335 35.86 0.40 18.35
CA ASP A 335 34.59 -0.23 18.73
C ASP A 335 33.40 0.56 18.18
N LEU A 336 32.37 -0.17 17.75
CA LEU A 336 31.08 0.43 17.43
C LEU A 336 30.32 0.75 18.73
N PRO A 337 29.53 1.84 18.77
CA PRO A 337 28.69 2.14 19.92
C PRO A 337 27.71 0.98 20.20
N SER A 338 27.41 0.72 21.48
CA SER A 338 26.43 -0.29 21.89
C SER A 338 25.04 -0.10 21.27
N GLU A 339 24.67 1.16 21.02
CA GLU A 339 23.40 1.57 20.43
C GLU A 339 23.32 1.32 18.91
N TYR A 340 24.44 1.03 18.24
CA TYR A 340 24.49 0.92 16.78
C TYR A 340 23.87 -0.38 16.29
N ARG A 341 22.87 -0.27 15.41
CA ARG A 341 22.26 -1.39 14.69
C ARG A 341 22.76 -1.39 13.25
N LEU A 342 23.26 -2.55 12.80
CA LEU A 342 23.97 -2.74 11.53
C LEU A 342 23.05 -2.64 10.30
N ASP A 343 22.54 -1.45 9.96
CA ASP A 343 22.01 -1.21 8.61
C ASP A 343 23.16 -1.24 7.58
N GLY A 344 24.29 -0.61 7.94
CA GLY A 344 25.55 -0.77 7.23
C GLY A 344 26.24 -2.09 7.56
N VAL A 345 26.88 -2.68 6.55
CA VAL A 345 27.70 -3.89 6.70
C VAL A 345 29.18 -3.58 6.65
N ASP A 346 30.01 -4.39 7.30
CA ASP A 346 31.47 -4.25 7.23
C ASP A 346 31.98 -4.66 5.83
N MET A 347 32.41 -3.66 5.07
CA MET A 347 33.01 -3.78 3.74
C MET A 347 34.51 -3.48 3.78
N SER A 348 35.17 -3.57 4.94
CA SER A 348 36.58 -3.21 5.13
C SER A 348 37.53 -3.93 4.16
N ALA A 349 37.37 -5.24 3.96
CA ALA A 349 38.18 -6.00 3.01
C ALA A 349 37.97 -5.54 1.56
N THR A 350 36.73 -5.23 1.18
CA THR A 350 36.38 -4.67 -0.13
C THR A 350 36.99 -3.27 -0.31
N LEU A 351 36.86 -2.38 0.67
CA LEU A 351 37.43 -1.01 0.64
C LEU A 351 38.96 -1.01 0.58
N LEU A 352 39.62 -2.02 1.15
CA LEU A 352 41.07 -2.20 1.08
C LEU A 352 41.52 -2.95 -0.19
N GLY A 353 40.62 -3.27 -1.13
CA GLY A 353 40.95 -3.95 -2.38
C GLY A 353 41.36 -5.41 -2.22
N LYS A 354 41.06 -6.03 -1.07
CA LYS A 354 41.42 -7.43 -0.77
C LYS A 354 40.42 -8.43 -1.36
N GLU A 355 39.21 -7.97 -1.66
CA GLU A 355 38.14 -8.78 -2.26
C GLU A 355 37.21 -7.93 -3.13
N GLN A 356 36.42 -8.60 -3.97
CA GLN A 356 35.27 -8.01 -4.66
C GLN A 356 34.01 -8.71 -4.15
N ALA A 357 33.52 -8.31 -2.97
CA ALA A 357 32.37 -8.95 -2.35
C ALA A 357 31.09 -8.72 -3.16
N VAL A 358 30.26 -9.76 -3.25
CA VAL A 358 28.86 -9.66 -3.68
C VAL A 358 28.04 -9.33 -2.44
N ARG A 359 27.21 -8.28 -2.50
CA ARG A 359 26.38 -7.89 -1.36
C ARG A 359 25.26 -8.91 -1.15
N GLU A 360 25.22 -9.51 0.04
CA GLU A 360 24.18 -10.48 0.42
C GLU A 360 22.91 -9.80 0.95
N SER A 361 23.05 -8.65 1.62
CA SER A 361 21.94 -7.91 2.21
C SER A 361 21.31 -6.92 1.22
N PRO A 362 19.97 -6.75 1.24
CA PRO A 362 19.32 -5.73 0.46
C PRO A 362 19.74 -4.32 0.91
N LEU A 363 19.69 -3.37 -0.02
CA LEU A 363 19.75 -1.94 0.27
C LEU A 363 18.36 -1.34 0.13
N PHE A 364 18.05 -0.36 0.98
CA PHE A 364 16.76 0.30 1.00
C PHE A 364 16.91 1.82 0.95
N TRP A 365 15.89 2.47 0.41
CA TRP A 365 15.80 3.92 0.37
C TRP A 365 14.36 4.37 0.59
N GLU A 366 14.21 5.51 1.25
CA GLU A 366 13.00 6.30 1.20
C GLU A 366 13.34 7.76 0.87
N PHE A 367 12.42 8.41 0.17
CA PHE A 367 12.54 9.83 -0.11
C PHE A 367 11.17 10.52 -0.14
N GLY A 368 10.93 11.34 0.89
CA GLY A 368 9.89 12.35 0.93
C GLY A 368 8.47 11.83 0.79
N LYS A 369 8.03 10.85 1.58
CA LYS A 369 6.65 10.29 1.63
C LYS A 369 5.49 11.27 1.40
N THR A 370 5.52 12.50 1.93
CA THR A 370 4.43 13.48 1.78
C THR A 370 4.66 14.52 0.65
N LYS A 371 5.82 14.48 0.00
CA LYS A 371 6.20 15.39 -1.08
C LYS A 371 5.34 15.15 -2.34
N LYS A 372 4.62 16.17 -2.81
CA LYS A 372 3.62 16.02 -3.89
C LYS A 372 4.22 15.99 -5.30
N ASP A 373 5.40 16.57 -5.48
CA ASP A 373 6.10 16.78 -6.75
C ASP A 373 7.17 15.71 -7.04
N ARG A 374 7.07 14.52 -6.42
CA ARG A 374 8.01 13.43 -6.67
C ARG A 374 7.85 12.86 -8.08
N VAL A 375 8.98 12.49 -8.68
CA VAL A 375 9.06 11.87 -10.01
C VAL A 375 9.23 10.35 -9.95
N SER A 376 9.77 9.83 -8.85
CA SER A 376 9.86 8.39 -8.58
C SER A 376 8.87 7.99 -7.47
N PRO A 377 8.50 6.70 -7.37
CA PRO A 377 7.94 6.16 -6.14
C PRO A 377 8.85 6.47 -4.94
N HIS A 378 8.28 6.56 -3.74
CA HIS A 378 9.01 7.08 -2.58
C HIS A 378 9.81 6.02 -1.79
N ILE A 379 9.68 4.73 -2.12
CA ILE A 379 10.45 3.63 -1.54
C ILE A 379 11.18 2.90 -2.65
N ALA A 380 12.42 2.47 -2.39
CA ALA A 380 13.15 1.57 -3.26
C ALA A 380 13.87 0.48 -2.45
N VAL A 381 14.03 -0.69 -3.08
CA VAL A 381 14.88 -1.78 -2.60
C VAL A 381 15.79 -2.26 -3.73
N ARG A 382 17.05 -2.54 -3.41
CA ARG A 382 17.99 -3.22 -4.31
C ARG A 382 18.48 -4.50 -3.66
N GLU A 383 18.31 -5.62 -4.34
CA GLU A 383 18.80 -6.93 -3.88
C GLU A 383 19.43 -7.68 -5.06
N GLY A 384 20.74 -7.87 -4.99
CA GLY A 384 21.54 -8.42 -6.10
C GLY A 384 21.40 -7.57 -7.36
N ASP A 385 21.02 -8.24 -8.44
CA ASP A 385 20.83 -7.63 -9.77
C ASP A 385 19.47 -6.92 -9.91
N TRP A 386 18.57 -7.01 -8.93
CA TRP A 386 17.23 -6.45 -9.04
C TRP A 386 17.07 -5.17 -8.21
N LYS A 387 16.41 -4.18 -8.80
CA LYS A 387 15.97 -2.97 -8.10
C LYS A 387 14.47 -2.77 -8.32
N LEU A 388 13.74 -2.54 -7.23
CA LEU A 388 12.30 -2.27 -7.26
C LEU A 388 12.00 -0.93 -6.59
N LEU A 389 11.09 -0.16 -7.19
CA LEU A 389 10.52 1.06 -6.65
C LEU A 389 9.01 0.88 -6.45
N VAL A 390 8.47 1.43 -5.36
CA VAL A 390 7.03 1.37 -5.04
C VAL A 390 6.63 2.48 -4.07
N ASN A 391 5.35 2.84 -4.04
CA ASN A 391 4.78 3.67 -2.95
C ASN A 391 4.39 2.78 -1.77
N ALA A 392 4.33 3.34 -0.54
CA ALA A 392 3.95 2.58 0.65
C ALA A 392 2.55 1.94 0.57
N ASP A 393 1.63 2.53 -0.21
CA ASP A 393 0.29 1.98 -0.49
C ASP A 393 0.29 0.83 -1.51
N GLY A 394 1.46 0.46 -2.03
CA GLY A 394 1.66 -0.59 -3.02
C GLY A 394 1.42 -0.18 -4.47
N SER A 395 1.15 1.10 -4.75
CA SER A 395 1.00 1.65 -6.10
C SER A 395 2.35 1.95 -6.79
N SER A 396 2.30 2.20 -8.10
CA SER A 396 3.45 2.61 -8.92
C SER A 396 4.65 1.66 -8.84
N VAL A 397 4.41 0.37 -9.03
CA VAL A 397 5.45 -0.67 -8.99
C VAL A 397 6.33 -0.61 -10.25
N GLU A 398 7.63 -0.50 -10.05
CA GLU A 398 8.63 -0.55 -11.11
C GLU A 398 9.74 -1.54 -10.74
N LEU A 399 10.13 -2.41 -11.67
CA LEU A 399 11.20 -3.41 -11.47
C LEU A 399 12.23 -3.30 -12.59
N TYR A 400 13.52 -3.25 -12.24
CA TYR A 400 14.63 -3.12 -13.17
C TYR A 400 15.70 -4.18 -12.93
N ASP A 401 16.25 -4.73 -14.02
CA ASP A 401 17.43 -5.58 -14.02
C ASP A 401 18.67 -4.70 -14.10
N MET A 402 19.31 -4.47 -12.97
CA MET A 402 20.47 -3.61 -12.85
C MET A 402 21.67 -4.17 -13.59
N LYS A 403 21.77 -5.47 -13.85
CA LYS A 403 22.92 -6.03 -14.56
C LYS A 403 22.88 -5.70 -16.05
N ASN A 404 21.69 -5.70 -16.65
CA ASN A 404 21.50 -5.52 -18.09
C ASN A 404 20.94 -4.13 -18.47
N ASP A 405 20.31 -3.43 -17.52
CA ASP A 405 19.67 -2.12 -17.72
C ASP A 405 19.93 -1.18 -16.53
N PHE A 406 21.19 -0.76 -16.38
CA PHE A 406 21.56 0.25 -15.37
C PHE A 406 20.92 1.63 -15.59
N ASN A 407 20.30 1.88 -16.75
CA ASN A 407 19.63 3.14 -17.05
C ASN A 407 18.14 3.12 -16.71
N GLU A 408 17.61 2.00 -16.18
CA GLU A 408 16.21 1.87 -15.75
C GLU A 408 15.21 2.26 -16.86
N THR A 409 15.47 1.77 -18.07
CA THR A 409 14.73 2.10 -19.29
C THR A 409 13.56 1.16 -19.54
N VAL A 410 13.62 -0.08 -19.06
CA VAL A 410 12.58 -1.10 -19.27
C VAL A 410 12.01 -1.57 -17.94
N ASN A 411 10.76 -1.21 -17.65
CA ASN A 411 10.05 -1.72 -16.48
C ASN A 411 9.64 -3.18 -16.71
N LEU A 412 10.19 -4.09 -15.90
CA LEU A 412 9.99 -5.53 -15.98
C LEU A 412 8.96 -6.07 -14.97
N ALA A 413 8.23 -5.21 -14.25
CA ALA A 413 7.32 -5.64 -13.18
C ALA A 413 6.23 -6.60 -13.70
N THR A 414 5.63 -6.31 -14.85
CA THR A 414 4.58 -7.15 -15.46
C THR A 414 5.13 -8.47 -16.02
N SER A 415 6.35 -8.47 -16.55
CA SER A 415 6.98 -9.66 -17.13
C SER A 415 7.69 -10.56 -16.11
N ASN A 416 7.95 -10.05 -14.89
CA ASN A 416 8.59 -10.77 -13.78
C ASN A 416 7.80 -10.62 -12.47
N PRO A 417 6.53 -11.08 -12.42
CA PRO A 417 5.62 -10.79 -11.31
C PRO A 417 6.04 -11.40 -9.97
N GLU A 418 6.72 -12.56 -9.97
CA GLU A 418 7.21 -13.20 -8.75
C GLU A 418 8.29 -12.35 -8.06
N THR A 419 9.31 -11.90 -8.82
CA THR A 419 10.37 -11.02 -8.32
C THR A 419 9.80 -9.67 -7.87
N ALA A 420 8.88 -9.10 -8.66
CA ALA A 420 8.23 -7.84 -8.33
C ALA A 420 7.42 -7.94 -7.03
N GLY A 421 6.61 -9.00 -6.86
CA GLY A 421 5.80 -9.21 -5.65
C GLY A 421 6.67 -9.37 -4.40
N ARG A 422 7.71 -10.20 -4.47
CA ARG A 422 8.63 -10.45 -3.35
C ARG A 422 9.38 -9.20 -2.90
N LEU A 423 9.92 -8.43 -3.84
CA LEU A 423 10.65 -7.19 -3.52
C LEU A 423 9.72 -6.06 -3.09
N LYS A 424 8.51 -5.96 -3.67
CA LYS A 424 7.48 -5.02 -3.22
C LYS A 424 7.14 -5.24 -1.75
N GLN A 425 6.85 -6.49 -1.37
CA GLN A 425 6.55 -6.83 0.02
C GLN A 425 7.70 -6.42 0.95
N LYS A 426 8.92 -6.83 0.61
CA LYS A 426 10.12 -6.51 1.40
C LYS A 426 10.34 -4.99 1.58
N ALA A 427 10.12 -4.21 0.53
CA ALA A 427 10.27 -2.75 0.57
C ALA A 427 9.22 -2.08 1.49
N ILE A 428 7.96 -2.52 1.43
CA ILE A 428 6.87 -1.97 2.25
C ILE A 428 7.04 -2.37 3.72
N GLU A 429 7.40 -3.63 3.99
CA GLU A 429 7.69 -4.11 5.35
C GLU A 429 8.86 -3.34 5.99
N TRP A 430 9.98 -3.22 5.27
CA TRP A 430 11.11 -2.42 5.74
C TRP A 430 10.70 -0.97 6.04
N PHE A 431 9.91 -0.35 5.16
CA PHE A 431 9.45 1.02 5.39
C PHE A 431 8.56 1.12 6.62
N GLY A 432 7.63 0.16 6.83
CA GLY A 432 6.78 0.11 8.02
C GLY A 432 7.57 -0.02 9.33
N GLU A 433 8.68 -0.77 9.32
CA GLU A 433 9.57 -0.94 10.47
C GLU A 433 10.54 0.23 10.69
N ALA A 434 11.09 0.76 9.61
CA ALA A 434 12.16 1.73 9.65
C ALA A 434 11.65 3.17 9.73
N TYR A 435 10.47 3.48 9.18
CA TYR A 435 9.99 4.86 9.12
C TYR A 435 9.85 5.48 10.50
N ARG A 436 10.68 6.49 10.77
CA ARG A 436 10.68 7.28 12.00
C ARG A 436 10.91 6.45 13.28
N GLN A 437 11.55 5.28 13.19
CA GLN A 437 11.79 4.36 14.31
C GLN A 437 12.40 5.02 15.58
N TYR A 438 13.31 5.98 15.41
CA TYR A 438 13.96 6.72 16.50
C TYR A 438 13.59 8.21 16.50
N ALA A 439 12.59 8.59 15.71
CA ALA A 439 12.24 10.00 15.54
C ALA A 439 11.39 10.54 16.70
N ASP A 440 10.77 9.65 17.47
CA ASP A 440 9.91 9.98 18.60
C ASP A 440 10.67 9.68 19.89
N HIS A 441 10.78 10.68 20.78
CA HIS A 441 11.53 10.54 22.02
C HIS A 441 10.79 9.59 22.97
N VAL A 442 11.26 8.36 23.10
CA VAL A 442 10.62 7.33 23.94
C VAL A 442 11.12 7.44 25.38
N ILE A 443 10.19 7.67 26.30
CA ILE A 443 10.42 7.70 27.74
C ILE A 443 9.78 6.47 28.35
N ARG A 444 10.61 5.60 28.93
CA ARG A 444 10.21 4.34 29.55
C ARG A 444 9.88 4.54 31.01
N VAL A 445 8.77 3.94 31.41
CA VAL A 445 8.18 4.10 32.74
C VAL A 445 7.92 2.73 33.35
N SER A 446 8.24 2.58 34.63
CA SER A 446 7.86 1.42 35.44
C SER A 446 7.16 1.89 36.73
N ALA A 447 6.29 1.03 37.30
CA ALA A 447 5.56 1.36 38.52
C ALA A 447 6.49 1.61 39.72
N ASP A 448 7.66 0.98 39.70
CA ASP A 448 8.76 1.11 40.66
C ASP A 448 9.90 2.02 40.17
N GLY A 449 9.66 2.82 39.12
CA GLY A 449 10.68 3.66 38.47
C GLY A 449 11.25 4.76 39.38
N ASP A 450 12.47 5.19 39.09
CA ASP A 450 13.15 6.25 39.85
C ASP A 450 12.95 7.61 39.14
N PRO A 451 12.35 8.63 39.80
CA PRO A 451 12.11 9.93 39.18
C PRO A 451 13.41 10.73 38.90
N THR A 452 14.57 10.26 39.35
CA THR A 452 15.88 10.85 38.99
C THR A 452 16.44 10.30 37.67
N CYS A 453 15.85 9.23 37.14
CA CYS A 453 16.23 8.59 35.90
C CYS A 453 15.53 9.24 34.69
N ALA A 454 16.21 9.23 33.54
CA ALA A 454 15.75 9.90 32.32
C ALA A 454 14.71 9.07 31.52
N GLY A 455 14.54 7.77 31.80
CA GLY A 455 13.64 6.91 31.05
C GLY A 455 14.12 6.54 29.64
N ASP A 456 15.40 6.72 29.32
CA ASP A 456 15.98 6.42 28.00
C ASP A 456 16.22 4.92 27.74
N ALA A 457 16.10 4.07 28.76
CA ALA A 457 16.17 2.61 28.70
C ALA A 457 15.28 1.97 29.80
N TRP A 458 14.93 0.68 29.69
CA TRP A 458 14.06 0.01 30.68
C TRP A 458 14.75 -0.16 32.03
N GLU A 459 16.07 -0.36 32.03
CA GLU A 459 16.91 -0.43 33.24
C GLU A 459 17.01 0.94 33.95
N ASN A 460 16.66 2.01 33.23
CA ASN A 460 16.67 3.40 33.69
C ASN A 460 15.25 4.01 33.63
N ALA A 461 14.23 3.17 33.79
CA ALA A 461 12.84 3.61 33.72
C ALA A 461 12.51 4.61 34.83
N THR A 462 11.74 5.64 34.47
CA THR A 462 11.35 6.71 35.39
C THR A 462 9.89 6.54 35.86
N THR A 463 9.40 7.47 36.67
CA THR A 463 7.99 7.49 37.11
C THR A 463 7.08 8.14 36.06
N LEU A 464 5.79 7.81 36.06
CA LEU A 464 4.82 8.38 35.12
C LEU A 464 4.77 9.92 35.19
N GLN A 465 4.83 10.45 36.42
CA GLN A 465 4.82 11.89 36.66
C GLN A 465 6.05 12.58 36.04
N HIS A 466 7.25 12.04 36.25
CA HIS A 466 8.48 12.58 35.68
C HIS A 466 8.52 12.44 34.16
N ALA A 467 8.02 11.32 33.62
CA ALA A 467 7.99 11.07 32.19
C ALA A 467 7.12 12.10 31.45
N VAL A 468 5.97 12.45 32.01
CA VAL A 468 5.09 13.48 31.44
C VAL A 468 5.72 14.87 31.46
N GLU A 469 6.39 15.24 32.54
CA GLU A 469 7.15 16.49 32.63
C GLU A 469 8.27 16.54 31.58
N THR A 470 8.95 15.42 31.37
CA THR A 470 10.00 15.28 30.35
C THR A 470 9.41 15.32 28.94
N ALA A 471 8.31 14.61 28.69
CA ALA A 471 7.63 14.57 27.40
C ALA A 471 7.17 15.96 26.94
N SER A 472 6.76 16.83 27.87
CA SER A 472 6.36 18.21 27.55
C SER A 472 7.46 19.06 26.88
N GLN A 473 8.74 18.64 27.01
CA GLN A 473 9.88 19.30 26.39
C GLN A 473 10.13 18.83 24.94
N PHE A 474 9.46 17.75 24.51
CA PHE A 474 9.67 17.10 23.22
C PHE A 474 8.33 16.95 22.48
N PRO A 475 8.09 17.71 21.39
CA PRO A 475 6.80 17.75 20.69
C PRO A 475 6.26 16.42 20.13
N SER A 476 7.08 15.36 20.11
CA SER A 476 6.76 14.00 19.63
C SER A 476 7.14 12.90 20.64
N ALA A 477 7.29 13.23 21.93
CA ALA A 477 7.63 12.22 22.92
C ALA A 477 6.51 11.19 23.09
N GLN A 478 6.93 9.94 23.24
CA GLN A 478 6.09 8.81 23.60
C GLN A 478 6.46 8.35 25.01
N ILE A 479 5.46 7.98 25.79
CA ILE A 479 5.64 7.35 27.10
C ILE A 479 5.28 5.88 26.95
N TRP A 480 6.24 5.00 27.21
CA TRP A 480 6.06 3.56 27.17
C TRP A 480 6.01 3.02 28.60
N MET A 481 4.88 2.42 28.96
CA MET A 481 4.61 1.97 30.30
C MET A 481 4.77 0.45 30.41
N LYS A 482 5.68 0.01 31.27
CA LYS A 482 5.83 -1.39 31.65
C LYS A 482 4.56 -1.88 32.35
N GLN A 483 4.23 -3.16 32.22
CA GLN A 483 3.13 -3.79 32.94
C GLN A 483 3.23 -3.53 34.44
N GLY A 484 2.07 -3.34 35.06
CA GLY A 484 1.95 -3.00 36.46
C GLY A 484 0.86 -1.97 36.71
N THR A 485 0.65 -1.68 37.99
CA THR A 485 -0.33 -0.71 38.49
C THR A 485 0.39 0.55 38.95
N TYR A 486 -0.05 1.68 38.42
CA TYR A 486 0.50 3.00 38.62
C TYR A 486 -0.50 3.83 39.41
N ASP A 487 -0.29 3.88 40.72
CA ASP A 487 -1.09 4.70 41.61
C ASP A 487 -0.76 6.18 41.37
N VAL A 488 -1.79 7.00 41.15
CA VAL A 488 -1.62 8.45 40.99
C VAL A 488 -2.27 9.21 42.14
N GLU A 489 -1.51 10.11 42.75
CA GLU A 489 -1.98 10.97 43.84
C GLU A 489 -2.61 12.28 43.33
N ALA A 490 -2.38 12.63 42.07
CA ALA A 490 -2.88 13.83 41.40
C ALA A 490 -3.16 13.55 39.91
N SER A 491 -4.01 14.36 39.28
CA SER A 491 -4.27 14.25 37.83
C SER A 491 -2.99 14.48 37.02
N VAL A 492 -2.65 13.52 36.17
CA VAL A 492 -1.50 13.58 35.27
C VAL A 492 -1.86 14.42 34.04
N ASN A 493 -1.01 15.40 33.69
CA ASN A 493 -1.21 16.26 32.53
C ASN A 493 -0.86 15.55 31.22
N ILE A 494 -1.83 15.24 30.39
CA ILE A 494 -1.59 14.48 29.14
C ILE A 494 -1.59 15.35 27.86
N ASP A 495 -1.39 16.66 28.00
CA ASP A 495 -1.29 17.59 26.87
C ASP A 495 -0.14 17.24 25.92
N ASP A 496 -0.47 16.95 24.66
CA ASP A 496 0.50 16.63 23.58
C ASP A 496 1.41 15.42 23.86
N VAL A 497 0.98 14.51 24.75
CA VAL A 497 1.71 13.28 25.08
C VAL A 497 1.02 12.06 24.47
N ALA A 498 1.81 11.14 23.94
CA ALA A 498 1.35 9.80 23.54
C ALA A 498 1.75 8.77 24.60
N ILE A 499 0.77 8.16 25.28
CA ILE A 499 0.98 7.14 26.31
C ILE A 499 0.59 5.77 25.75
N TYR A 500 1.54 4.84 25.80
CA TYR A 500 1.39 3.47 25.36
C TYR A 500 1.61 2.51 26.53
N GLY A 501 0.60 1.70 26.85
CA GLY A 501 0.72 0.56 27.77
C GLY A 501 1.03 -0.73 27.02
N GLY A 502 1.47 -1.74 27.77
CA GLY A 502 1.60 -3.11 27.25
C GLY A 502 2.99 -3.70 27.17
N PHE A 503 3.96 -3.12 27.85
CA PHE A 503 5.36 -3.54 27.74
C PHE A 503 5.76 -4.47 28.89
N ASP A 504 6.46 -5.56 28.61
CA ASP A 504 7.10 -6.40 29.63
C ASP A 504 8.41 -5.79 30.16
N GLY A 505 8.92 -4.75 29.49
CA GLY A 505 10.11 -4.02 29.88
C GLY A 505 11.39 -4.56 29.24
N THR A 506 11.26 -5.22 28.09
CA THR A 506 12.39 -5.72 27.28
C THR A 506 12.35 -5.20 25.85
N GLU A 507 11.21 -4.64 25.45
CA GLU A 507 10.89 -4.21 24.11
C GLU A 507 11.67 -2.97 23.69
N ARG A 508 11.99 -2.91 22.42
CA ARG A 508 12.70 -1.81 21.78
C ARG A 508 11.87 -1.11 20.73
N LEU A 509 10.74 -1.70 20.30
CA LEU A 509 9.79 -1.16 19.33
C LEU A 509 8.37 -1.13 19.90
N LEU A 510 7.59 -0.14 19.47
CA LEU A 510 6.19 -0.02 19.88
C LEU A 510 5.34 -1.22 19.43
N SER A 511 5.71 -1.85 18.31
CA SER A 511 5.05 -3.05 17.75
C SER A 511 5.32 -4.33 18.55
N GLU A 512 6.35 -4.36 19.40
CA GLU A 512 6.69 -5.54 20.20
C GLU A 512 5.81 -5.66 21.46
N ARG A 513 5.05 -4.61 21.81
CA ARG A 513 4.25 -4.59 23.04
C ARG A 513 3.10 -5.61 22.97
N GLY A 514 2.93 -6.35 24.06
CA GLY A 514 1.82 -7.27 24.28
C GLY A 514 0.77 -6.66 25.21
N TRP A 515 0.10 -5.58 24.80
CA TRP A 515 -0.84 -4.81 25.64
C TRP A 515 -2.00 -5.59 26.31
N LYS A 516 -2.38 -6.75 25.77
CA LYS A 516 -3.23 -7.73 26.47
C LYS A 516 -2.45 -8.54 27.53
N ALA A 517 -1.31 -9.10 27.14
CA ALA A 517 -0.50 -10.00 27.97
C ALA A 517 0.18 -9.26 29.14
N ASN A 518 0.41 -7.96 28.97
CA ASN A 518 1.20 -7.09 29.84
C ASN A 518 0.32 -5.91 30.33
N PRO A 519 -0.72 -6.16 31.14
CA PRO A 519 -1.68 -5.13 31.52
C PRO A 519 -0.99 -3.96 32.24
N THR A 520 -1.33 -2.76 31.81
CA THR A 520 -0.82 -1.50 32.38
C THR A 520 -1.99 -0.71 32.93
N VAL A 521 -2.02 -0.52 34.25
CA VAL A 521 -3.15 0.07 34.97
C VAL A 521 -2.76 1.41 35.55
N ILE A 522 -3.49 2.47 35.24
CA ILE A 522 -3.40 3.77 35.92
C ILE A 522 -4.58 3.84 36.89
N ASP A 523 -4.28 3.88 38.18
CA ASP A 523 -5.27 3.77 39.26
C ASP A 523 -5.39 5.10 40.02
N GLY A 524 -6.61 5.65 40.06
CA GLY A 524 -6.93 6.87 40.81
C GLY A 524 -7.19 6.65 42.30
N GLY A 525 -7.09 5.41 42.78
CA GLY A 525 -7.21 5.04 44.20
C GLY A 525 -8.58 5.28 44.82
N GLY A 526 -9.60 5.61 44.02
CA GLY A 526 -10.89 6.10 44.52
C GLY A 526 -10.83 7.53 45.06
N THR A 527 -9.75 8.27 44.81
CA THR A 527 -9.49 9.60 45.39
C THR A 527 -9.26 10.70 44.38
N VAL A 528 -8.79 10.39 43.16
CA VAL A 528 -8.51 11.40 42.13
C VAL A 528 -8.97 10.98 40.74
N SER A 529 -9.15 11.96 39.85
CA SER A 529 -9.32 11.74 38.41
C SER A 529 -7.93 11.55 37.78
N PRO A 530 -7.57 10.35 37.29
CA PRO A 530 -6.19 10.03 36.96
C PRO A 530 -5.55 10.87 35.85
N LEU A 531 -6.29 11.15 34.78
CA LEU A 531 -5.74 11.72 33.55
C LEU A 531 -6.45 13.00 33.14
N ARG A 532 -5.72 14.02 32.68
CA ARG A 532 -6.33 15.29 32.30
C ARG A 532 -5.55 16.03 31.23
N ASN A 533 -6.23 16.44 30.17
CA ASN A 533 -5.78 17.57 29.36
C ASN A 533 -5.99 18.89 30.11
N PHE A 534 -4.94 19.69 30.20
CA PHE A 534 -4.99 21.01 30.85
C PHE A 534 -5.31 22.11 29.84
N GLY A 535 -4.82 22.00 28.61
CA GLY A 535 -5.07 22.90 27.48
C GLY A 535 -6.41 22.65 26.81
N LEU A 536 -7.50 22.88 27.53
CA LEU A 536 -8.87 22.61 27.05
C LEU A 536 -9.34 23.55 25.91
N ASP A 537 -8.67 24.67 25.69
CA ASP A 537 -9.00 25.71 24.71
C ASP A 537 -8.24 25.60 23.38
N ARG A 538 -7.43 24.55 23.21
CA ARG A 538 -6.58 24.32 22.03
C ARG A 538 -6.70 22.89 21.51
N THR A 539 -6.19 22.67 20.30
CA THR A 539 -5.97 21.31 19.80
C THR A 539 -4.74 20.69 20.46
N VAL A 540 -4.88 19.49 21.00
CA VAL A 540 -3.81 18.68 21.58
C VAL A 540 -3.50 17.48 20.68
N ARG A 541 -2.30 16.90 20.82
CA ARG A 541 -1.87 15.66 20.15
C ARG A 541 -1.90 14.42 21.05
N THR A 542 -2.72 14.47 22.10
CA THR A 542 -2.82 13.40 23.10
C THR A 542 -3.23 12.06 22.48
N VAL A 543 -2.49 11.01 22.80
CA VAL A 543 -2.81 9.61 22.45
C VAL A 543 -2.78 8.77 23.72
N LEU A 544 -3.85 8.00 23.97
CA LEU A 544 -3.88 6.94 24.98
C LEU A 544 -4.12 5.62 24.27
N ASP A 545 -3.20 4.66 24.43
CA ASP A 545 -3.27 3.37 23.73
C ASP A 545 -2.81 2.20 24.62
N GLY A 546 -3.67 1.21 24.82
CA GLY A 546 -3.30 -0.03 25.51
C GLY A 546 -3.19 0.09 27.02
N ILE A 547 -3.95 1.01 27.64
CA ILE A 547 -3.96 1.24 29.09
C ILE A 547 -5.33 0.96 29.71
N ILE A 548 -5.31 0.61 30.99
CA ILE A 548 -6.49 0.48 31.84
C ILE A 548 -6.52 1.70 32.76
N VAL A 549 -7.64 2.44 32.77
CA VAL A 549 -7.85 3.57 33.68
C VAL A 549 -8.98 3.20 34.64
N GLN A 550 -8.67 3.18 35.93
CA GLN A 550 -9.61 2.67 36.92
C GLN A 550 -9.70 3.46 38.21
N ASN A 551 -10.81 3.21 38.91
CA ASN A 551 -11.11 3.70 40.24
C ASN A 551 -10.94 5.23 40.37
N GLY A 552 -11.01 5.97 39.28
CA GLY A 552 -10.93 7.41 39.32
C GLY A 552 -12.18 8.03 39.94
N ILE A 553 -12.02 9.13 40.66
CA ILE A 553 -13.15 9.93 41.14
C ILE A 553 -12.92 11.41 40.88
N SER A 554 -13.95 12.08 40.38
CA SER A 554 -13.94 13.54 40.21
C SER A 554 -14.88 14.20 41.23
N GLY A 555 -14.32 14.99 42.15
CA GLY A 555 -15.02 15.79 43.17
C GLY A 555 -15.13 17.28 42.82
N SER A 556 -15.79 18.06 43.68
CA SER A 556 -16.09 19.49 43.44
C SER A 556 -14.89 20.45 43.36
N ALA A 557 -13.64 20.00 43.58
CA ALA A 557 -12.46 20.86 43.59
C ALA A 557 -11.26 20.41 42.71
N ASP A 558 -11.20 19.16 42.23
CA ASP A 558 -9.89 18.57 41.89
C ASP A 558 -9.42 18.73 40.43
N ASN A 559 -10.29 19.12 39.48
CA ASN A 559 -9.90 19.23 38.05
C ASN A 559 -10.46 20.46 37.29
N GLY A 560 -10.92 21.48 38.01
CA GLY A 560 -11.38 22.77 37.46
C GLY A 560 -12.79 22.80 36.85
N SER A 561 -13.39 21.65 36.49
CA SER A 561 -14.79 21.56 36.00
C SER A 561 -15.64 20.57 36.83
N GLY A 562 -15.01 19.59 37.47
CA GLY A 562 -15.57 18.49 38.24
C GLY A 562 -16.04 17.30 37.41
N ASN A 563 -15.95 17.32 36.08
CA ASN A 563 -16.34 16.19 35.19
C ASN A 563 -15.16 15.23 34.93
N GLY A 564 -15.42 14.04 34.39
CA GLY A 564 -14.34 13.13 33.96
C GLY A 564 -13.73 12.35 35.13
N GLY A 565 -14.38 11.27 35.57
CA GLY A 565 -13.86 10.44 36.66
C GLY A 565 -12.55 9.72 36.31
N GLY A 566 -12.43 9.20 35.08
CA GLY A 566 -11.21 8.58 34.56
C GLY A 566 -10.30 9.55 33.82
N ALA A 567 -10.85 10.29 32.85
CA ALA A 567 -10.09 11.33 32.15
C ALA A 567 -10.91 12.52 31.64
N ILE A 568 -10.23 13.66 31.46
CA ILE A 568 -10.72 14.80 30.66
C ILE A 568 -9.88 14.92 29.38
N LEU A 569 -10.55 14.96 28.23
CA LEU A 569 -9.93 15.02 26.90
C LEU A 569 -10.27 16.32 26.18
N ALA A 570 -9.27 16.95 25.58
CA ALA A 570 -9.43 18.16 24.76
C ALA A 570 -9.53 17.84 23.25
N ASN A 571 -9.83 18.86 22.45
CA ASN A 571 -9.86 18.77 20.99
C ASN A 571 -8.60 18.09 20.42
N GLY A 572 -8.76 17.10 19.55
CA GLY A 572 -7.66 16.38 18.89
C GLY A 572 -7.17 15.13 19.62
N ALA A 573 -7.61 14.90 20.87
CA ALA A 573 -7.25 13.70 21.62
C ALA A 573 -7.77 12.41 20.97
N LYS A 574 -6.96 11.36 21.05
CA LYS A 574 -7.28 10.00 20.59
C LYS A 574 -7.14 9.00 21.73
N VAL A 575 -8.19 8.22 21.95
CA VAL A 575 -8.18 7.06 22.84
C VAL A 575 -8.39 5.84 22.00
N ARG A 576 -7.49 4.86 22.13
CA ARG A 576 -7.55 3.63 21.38
C ARG A 576 -7.27 2.49 22.33
N ASN A 577 -7.81 1.29 22.12
CA ASN A 577 -7.24 0.10 22.76
C ASN A 577 -7.27 0.17 24.31
N CYS A 578 -8.21 0.91 24.90
CA CYS A 578 -8.22 1.22 26.33
C CYS A 578 -9.38 0.56 27.07
N ILE A 579 -9.22 0.37 28.38
CA ILE A 579 -10.29 -0.07 29.28
C ILE A 579 -10.51 1.00 30.34
N PHE A 580 -11.74 1.52 30.45
CA PHE A 580 -12.16 2.41 31.52
C PHE A 580 -13.14 1.69 32.43
N ARG A 581 -12.73 1.43 33.67
CA ARG A 581 -13.56 0.68 34.62
C ARG A 581 -13.67 1.29 36.01
N ASN A 582 -14.84 1.15 36.63
CA ASN A 582 -15.11 1.61 38.00
C ASN A 582 -14.83 3.11 38.27
N ASN A 583 -14.77 3.94 37.23
CA ASN A 583 -14.56 5.38 37.40
C ASN A 583 -15.88 6.06 37.80
N ARG A 584 -15.76 7.15 38.56
CA ARG A 584 -16.90 7.81 39.19
C ARG A 584 -16.85 9.33 39.12
N THR A 585 -18.02 9.95 39.21
CA THR A 585 -18.14 11.38 39.52
C THR A 585 -18.98 11.62 40.77
N ALA A 586 -18.70 12.68 41.50
CA ALA A 586 -19.49 13.15 42.64
C ALA A 586 -20.17 14.49 42.34
N ASP A 587 -21.08 14.94 43.20
CA ASP A 587 -21.65 16.30 43.20
C ASP A 587 -22.32 16.74 41.88
N GLY A 588 -23.02 15.82 41.19
CA GLY A 588 -23.81 16.14 40.00
C GLY A 588 -22.99 16.29 38.71
N LYS A 589 -21.78 15.71 38.68
CA LYS A 589 -20.82 15.89 37.60
C LYS A 589 -20.87 14.76 36.57
N ASN A 590 -20.40 15.02 35.36
CA ASN A 590 -20.70 14.19 34.19
C ASN A 590 -19.49 13.35 33.71
N GLY A 591 -19.76 12.30 32.94
CA GLY A 591 -18.74 11.54 32.21
C GLY A 591 -17.81 10.78 33.14
N ALA A 592 -18.29 9.68 33.74
CA ALA A 592 -17.50 9.02 34.78
C ALA A 592 -16.24 8.32 34.23
N ALA A 593 -16.28 7.75 33.02
CA ALA A 593 -15.03 7.33 32.37
C ALA A 593 -14.33 8.52 31.70
N LEU A 594 -15.03 9.21 30.80
CA LEU A 594 -14.46 10.27 29.97
C LEU A 594 -15.36 11.51 29.89
N HIS A 595 -14.73 12.68 30.01
CA HIS A 595 -15.31 13.96 29.65
C HIS A 595 -14.57 14.56 28.45
N CYS A 596 -15.25 14.72 27.32
CA CYS A 596 -14.69 15.32 26.11
C CYS A 596 -15.06 16.81 26.03
N HIS A 597 -14.07 17.66 25.79
CA HIS A 597 -14.18 19.11 25.88
C HIS A 597 -13.66 19.80 24.62
N MET A 598 -14.51 20.65 24.02
CA MET A 598 -14.34 21.39 22.76
C MET A 598 -13.83 20.59 21.53
N GLY A 599 -14.30 20.92 20.33
CA GLY A 599 -13.77 20.34 19.08
C GLY A 599 -14.07 18.85 18.89
N THR A 600 -13.12 18.07 18.38
CA THR A 600 -13.29 16.64 18.03
C THR A 600 -12.43 15.73 18.88
N VAL A 601 -13.02 14.67 19.43
CA VAL A 601 -12.30 13.59 20.14
C VAL A 601 -12.63 12.27 19.48
N THR A 602 -11.62 11.40 19.32
CA THR A 602 -11.81 10.07 18.73
C THR A 602 -11.55 8.98 19.78
N ILE A 603 -12.47 8.03 19.88
CA ILE A 603 -12.43 6.88 20.78
C ILE A 603 -12.62 5.62 19.94
N GLU A 604 -11.62 4.74 19.96
CA GLU A 604 -11.53 3.56 19.11
C GLU A 604 -11.26 2.31 19.93
N ASN A 605 -11.87 1.17 19.58
CA ASN A 605 -11.48 -0.15 20.09
C ASN A 605 -11.32 -0.20 21.62
N SER A 606 -12.31 0.29 22.38
CA SER A 606 -12.17 0.50 23.82
C SER A 606 -13.40 0.02 24.60
N LEU A 607 -13.14 -0.53 25.79
CA LEU A 607 -14.16 -1.05 26.72
C LEU A 607 -14.45 -0.04 27.83
N PHE A 608 -15.73 0.23 28.07
CA PHE A 608 -16.21 1.07 29.17
C PHE A 608 -17.15 0.25 30.05
N VAL A 609 -16.74 -0.03 31.28
CA VAL A 609 -17.49 -0.95 32.14
C VAL A 609 -17.62 -0.48 33.58
N ASN A 610 -18.83 -0.61 34.14
CA ASN A 610 -19.13 -0.31 35.55
C ASN A 610 -18.78 1.12 35.99
N ASN A 611 -18.76 2.08 35.06
CA ASN A 611 -18.54 3.48 35.40
C ASN A 611 -19.84 4.11 35.91
N SER A 612 -19.76 5.04 36.87
CA SER A 612 -20.93 5.60 37.54
C SER A 612 -20.87 7.12 37.67
N SER A 613 -21.77 7.80 36.95
CA SER A 613 -21.87 9.26 36.93
C SER A 613 -22.99 9.75 37.84
N THR A 614 -22.72 10.76 38.68
CA THR A 614 -23.76 11.50 39.42
C THR A 614 -24.41 12.63 38.59
N GLY A 615 -23.95 12.84 37.36
CA GLY A 615 -24.52 13.70 36.33
C GLY A 615 -24.99 12.85 35.15
N ASN A 616 -24.73 13.30 33.91
CA ASN A 616 -25.04 12.54 32.69
C ASN A 616 -23.86 11.68 32.25
N GLY A 617 -24.12 10.71 31.36
CA GLY A 617 -23.10 9.95 30.66
C GLY A 617 -22.30 9.09 31.64
N GLY A 618 -22.82 7.92 31.97
CA GLY A 618 -22.14 7.00 32.89
C GLY A 618 -20.76 6.56 32.39
N ALA A 619 -20.54 6.49 31.08
CA ALA A 619 -19.21 6.29 30.50
C ALA A 619 -18.67 7.60 29.89
N VAL A 620 -19.19 8.01 28.74
CA VAL A 620 -18.66 9.13 27.95
C VAL A 620 -19.64 10.29 28.00
N GLN A 621 -19.16 11.49 28.31
CA GLN A 621 -19.94 12.72 28.15
C GLN A 621 -19.21 13.71 27.25
N VAL A 622 -19.97 14.35 26.35
CA VAL A 622 -19.51 15.45 25.49
C VAL A 622 -20.20 16.76 25.89
N GLY A 623 -19.48 17.89 25.87
CA GLY A 623 -20.07 19.20 26.15
C GLY A 623 -19.39 20.36 25.44
N GLY A 624 -20.14 21.43 25.15
CA GLY A 624 -19.57 22.68 24.64
C GLY A 624 -19.30 22.72 23.13
N GLY A 625 -20.12 22.05 22.31
CA GLY A 625 -19.93 22.03 20.85
C GLY A 625 -18.96 20.97 20.35
N VAL A 626 -18.77 19.91 21.14
CA VAL A 626 -17.87 18.79 20.86
C VAL A 626 -18.50 17.81 19.88
N THR A 627 -17.69 17.17 19.04
CA THR A 627 -18.05 15.95 18.32
C THR A 627 -17.17 14.80 18.79
N ALA A 628 -17.74 13.81 19.48
CA ALA A 628 -17.04 12.57 19.77
C ALA A 628 -17.32 11.54 18.67
N LYS A 629 -16.26 10.92 18.14
CA LYS A 629 -16.36 9.74 17.27
C LYS A 629 -16.03 8.50 18.08
N ILE A 630 -16.97 7.56 18.14
CA ILE A 630 -16.87 6.33 18.91
C ILE A 630 -16.96 5.16 17.93
N ILE A 631 -15.90 4.37 17.85
CA ILE A 631 -15.71 3.35 16.81
C ILE A 631 -15.29 2.04 17.47
N ASN A 632 -15.94 0.92 17.15
CA ASN A 632 -15.55 -0.42 17.64
C ASN A 632 -15.48 -0.52 19.18
N CYS A 633 -16.37 0.17 19.91
CA CYS A 633 -16.35 0.19 21.37
C CYS A 633 -17.43 -0.70 21.98
N THR A 634 -17.26 -1.05 23.25
CA THR A 634 -18.27 -1.75 24.05
C THR A 634 -18.49 -1.01 25.35
N LEU A 635 -19.75 -0.68 25.63
CA LEU A 635 -20.15 0.06 26.81
C LEU A 635 -21.20 -0.75 27.57
N VAL A 636 -20.82 -1.31 28.72
CA VAL A 636 -21.66 -2.25 29.46
C VAL A 636 -21.73 -1.87 30.93
N ASN A 637 -22.90 -2.01 31.55
CA ASN A 637 -23.12 -1.78 32.98
C ASN A 637 -22.75 -0.38 33.49
N ASN A 638 -22.77 0.63 32.62
CA ASN A 638 -22.51 2.00 33.04
C ASN A 638 -23.80 2.63 33.57
N THR A 639 -23.66 3.45 34.60
CA THR A 639 -24.81 4.04 35.32
C THR A 639 -24.67 5.55 35.40
N SER A 640 -25.81 6.24 35.34
CA SER A 640 -25.89 7.69 35.40
C SER A 640 -27.11 8.08 36.23
N SER A 641 -26.99 8.99 37.20
CA SER A 641 -28.18 9.54 37.88
C SER A 641 -28.88 10.63 37.07
N GLY A 642 -28.21 11.17 36.04
CA GLY A 642 -28.81 11.92 34.96
C GLY A 642 -29.11 11.03 33.74
N PRO A 643 -29.60 11.60 32.64
CA PRO A 643 -29.86 10.89 31.39
C PRO A 643 -28.58 10.32 30.75
N GLY A 644 -28.71 9.17 30.07
CA GLY A 644 -27.65 8.49 29.33
C GLY A 644 -26.68 7.69 30.19
N GLY A 645 -27.01 6.42 30.44
CA GLY A 645 -26.16 5.48 31.18
C GLY A 645 -24.81 5.24 30.51
N ALA A 646 -24.70 5.27 29.18
CA ALA A 646 -23.43 5.16 28.47
C ALA A 646 -22.95 6.53 27.96
N PHE A 647 -23.79 7.24 27.21
CA PHE A 647 -23.46 8.46 26.49
C PHE A 647 -24.26 9.68 26.99
N GLY A 648 -23.57 10.75 27.36
CA GLY A 648 -24.20 12.02 27.75
C GLY A 648 -23.88 13.16 26.78
N THR A 649 -24.87 13.97 26.40
CA THR A 649 -24.62 15.26 25.74
C THR A 649 -24.92 16.44 26.68
N GLY A 650 -24.08 17.47 26.61
CA GLY A 650 -24.17 18.63 27.49
C GLY A 650 -25.12 19.74 26.99
N ASN A 651 -25.24 19.91 25.67
CA ASN A 651 -26.06 20.95 25.02
C ASN A 651 -26.38 20.59 23.56
N ASP A 652 -27.19 21.40 22.89
CA ASP A 652 -27.69 21.13 21.52
C ASP A 652 -26.64 21.27 20.41
N ALA A 653 -25.44 21.77 20.73
CA ALA A 653 -24.34 21.87 19.78
C ALA A 653 -23.39 20.66 19.84
N SER A 654 -23.58 19.76 20.81
CA SER A 654 -22.68 18.63 21.05
C SER A 654 -23.17 17.38 20.30
N ASN A 655 -22.28 16.69 19.60
CA ASN A 655 -22.60 15.55 18.74
C ASN A 655 -21.84 14.30 19.17
N ILE A 656 -22.47 13.13 18.96
CA ILE A 656 -21.84 11.83 19.16
C ILE A 656 -22.12 11.00 17.91
N ASN A 657 -21.04 10.56 17.26
CA ASN A 657 -21.13 9.67 16.11
C ASN A 657 -20.63 8.29 16.52
N ILE A 658 -21.51 7.29 16.43
CA ILE A 658 -21.30 5.94 16.94
C ILE A 658 -21.25 4.98 15.76
N TYR A 659 -20.17 4.20 15.67
CA TYR A 659 -19.89 3.27 14.59
C TYR A 659 -19.48 1.92 15.15
N ASN A 660 -20.01 0.82 14.61
CA ASN A 660 -19.60 -0.54 14.98
C ASN A 660 -19.50 -0.75 16.50
N THR A 661 -20.43 -0.21 17.28
CA THR A 661 -20.31 -0.15 18.74
C THR A 661 -21.48 -0.85 19.41
N LEU A 662 -21.18 -1.58 20.49
CA LEU A 662 -22.16 -2.22 21.36
C LEU A 662 -22.39 -1.40 22.63
N ALA A 663 -23.63 -1.06 22.95
CA ALA A 663 -24.00 -0.48 24.25
C ALA A 663 -25.19 -1.24 24.85
N TRP A 664 -24.92 -1.98 25.93
CA TRP A 664 -25.88 -2.91 26.53
C TRP A 664 -25.90 -2.81 28.06
N HIS A 665 -27.08 -2.93 28.66
CA HIS A 665 -27.29 -2.95 30.11
C HIS A 665 -26.75 -1.68 30.80
N ASN A 666 -26.95 -0.53 30.16
CA ASN A 666 -26.60 0.78 30.73
C ASN A 666 -27.84 1.45 31.30
N THR A 667 -27.75 1.96 32.52
CA THR A 667 -28.91 2.48 33.27
C THR A 667 -28.87 4.00 33.38
N GLY A 668 -29.97 4.66 32.98
CA GLY A 668 -30.17 6.10 33.14
C GLY A 668 -30.77 6.49 34.49
N GLY A 669 -30.89 7.80 34.72
CA GLY A 669 -31.28 8.36 36.03
C GLY A 669 -32.67 7.99 36.57
N ASP A 670 -33.56 7.48 35.73
CA ASP A 670 -34.88 6.98 36.12
C ASP A 670 -34.89 5.48 36.43
N GLY A 671 -33.73 4.82 36.38
CA GLY A 671 -33.57 3.39 36.63
C GLY A 671 -33.95 2.50 35.44
N SER A 672 -34.27 3.09 34.28
CA SER A 672 -34.56 2.35 33.04
C SER A 672 -33.32 2.09 32.18
N PRO A 673 -33.37 1.08 31.28
CA PRO A 673 -32.34 0.87 30.28
C PRO A 673 -32.31 2.04 29.28
N SER A 674 -31.24 2.84 29.32
CA SER A 674 -31.13 4.07 28.54
C SER A 674 -29.66 4.40 28.30
N SER A 675 -29.11 3.93 27.17
CA SER A 675 -27.69 4.11 26.87
C SER A 675 -27.30 5.54 26.51
N TYR A 676 -28.22 6.45 26.17
CA TYR A 676 -27.87 7.83 25.83
C TYR A 676 -28.90 8.87 26.31
N GLY A 677 -28.48 10.13 26.45
CA GLY A 677 -29.38 11.24 26.78
C GLY A 677 -28.68 12.57 27.10
N GLN A 678 -29.45 13.64 27.36
CA GLN A 678 -28.96 15.01 27.59
C GLN A 678 -29.55 15.60 28.88
N ASN A 679 -28.80 16.47 29.59
CA ASN A 679 -29.12 17.19 30.85
C ASN A 679 -30.61 17.33 31.27
N THR A 680 -31.52 17.66 30.35
CA THR A 680 -32.94 17.86 30.64
C THR A 680 -33.88 17.08 29.71
N ASN A 681 -33.35 16.27 28.79
CA ASN A 681 -34.12 15.53 27.79
C ASN A 681 -33.58 14.11 27.60
N LYS A 682 -34.42 13.11 27.90
CA LYS A 682 -34.08 11.70 27.67
C LYS A 682 -34.03 11.33 26.19
N ASP A 683 -34.77 12.04 25.35
CA ASP A 683 -34.66 11.94 23.90
C ASP A 683 -33.43 12.74 23.38
N GLY A 684 -32.67 13.39 24.25
CA GLY A 684 -31.41 14.09 23.92
C GLY A 684 -31.57 15.50 23.35
N GLY A 685 -30.44 16.18 23.22
CA GLY A 685 -30.27 17.42 22.45
C GLY A 685 -28.82 17.48 21.98
N GLY A 686 -28.63 17.96 20.74
CA GLY A 686 -27.44 17.67 19.93
C GLY A 686 -27.68 16.49 18.98
N LYS A 687 -26.83 16.31 17.96
CA LYS A 687 -26.99 15.24 16.96
C LYS A 687 -26.29 13.97 17.44
N ILE A 688 -27.04 12.89 17.65
CA ILE A 688 -26.49 11.55 17.83
C ILE A 688 -26.73 10.79 16.54
N VAL A 689 -25.68 10.17 16.00
CA VAL A 689 -25.77 9.36 14.78
C VAL A 689 -25.23 7.99 15.10
N SER A 690 -26.00 6.94 14.84
CA SER A 690 -25.53 5.58 14.98
C SER A 690 -25.53 4.84 13.64
N MET A 691 -24.42 4.16 13.34
CA MET A 691 -24.28 3.37 12.12
C MET A 691 -23.67 2.00 12.43
N ASN A 692 -24.27 0.94 11.88
CA ASN A 692 -23.80 -0.45 12.00
C ASN A 692 -23.45 -0.83 13.45
N SER A 693 -24.29 -0.43 14.40
CA SER A 693 -24.05 -0.52 15.85
C SER A 693 -25.24 -1.17 16.54
N ALA A 694 -25.07 -1.68 17.76
CA ALA A 694 -26.13 -2.28 18.55
C ALA A 694 -26.28 -1.57 19.90
N ILE A 695 -27.40 -0.88 20.13
CA ILE A 695 -27.60 -0.04 21.33
C ILE A 695 -28.96 -0.32 21.97
N GLU A 696 -28.94 -0.50 23.30
CA GLU A 696 -30.15 -0.56 24.12
C GLU A 696 -30.63 0.84 24.49
N SER A 697 -31.87 1.17 24.13
CA SER A 697 -32.49 2.45 24.48
C SER A 697 -34.01 2.45 24.38
N ASP A 698 -34.64 3.19 25.29
CA ASP A 698 -36.07 3.51 25.30
C ASP A 698 -36.43 4.82 24.56
N SER A 699 -35.43 5.53 24.01
CA SER A 699 -35.61 6.84 23.37
C SER A 699 -36.24 6.73 21.97
N ARG A 700 -37.04 7.75 21.64
CA ARG A 700 -37.75 7.82 20.35
C ARG A 700 -36.90 8.40 19.21
N LYS A 701 -35.71 8.93 19.50
CA LYS A 701 -34.91 9.61 18.48
C LYS A 701 -34.30 8.70 17.43
N PHE A 702 -34.03 7.43 17.74
CA PHE A 702 -33.58 6.52 16.69
C PHE A 702 -34.64 6.23 15.60
N ALA A 703 -35.85 6.77 15.76
CA ALA A 703 -36.91 6.70 14.76
C ALA A 703 -36.91 7.89 13.77
N ASP A 704 -36.01 8.87 13.91
CA ASP A 704 -36.03 10.12 13.13
C ASP A 704 -35.28 10.08 11.77
N GLY A 705 -34.56 8.98 11.48
CA GLY A 705 -34.05 8.65 10.15
C GLY A 705 -32.56 8.92 9.90
N ASP A 706 -31.76 9.28 10.92
CA ASP A 706 -30.31 9.45 10.81
C ASP A 706 -29.50 8.15 11.09
N ASP A 707 -30.16 7.05 11.46
CA ASP A 707 -29.51 5.76 11.76
C ASP A 707 -29.46 4.82 10.55
N VAL A 708 -28.29 4.23 10.30
CA VAL A 708 -28.07 3.34 9.15
C VAL A 708 -27.57 1.98 9.65
N ASN A 709 -28.33 0.91 9.38
CA ASN A 709 -28.03 -0.47 9.80
C ASN A 709 -27.81 -0.63 11.32
N HIS A 710 -28.52 0.16 12.13
CA HIS A 710 -28.46 0.10 13.58
C HIS A 710 -29.38 -1.00 14.15
N ILE A 711 -28.91 -1.76 15.15
CA ILE A 711 -29.68 -2.76 15.89
C ILE A 711 -30.17 -2.18 17.21
N MET A 712 -31.49 -2.07 17.35
CA MET A 712 -32.14 -1.69 18.60
C MET A 712 -32.21 -2.89 19.56
N LEU A 713 -31.47 -2.84 20.67
CA LEU A 713 -31.45 -3.90 21.68
C LEU A 713 -32.57 -3.76 22.72
N SER A 714 -33.07 -4.89 23.20
CA SER A 714 -34.13 -5.04 24.20
C SER A 714 -34.06 -6.43 24.84
N ASP A 715 -34.90 -6.69 25.84
CA ASP A 715 -35.03 -8.02 26.48
C ASP A 715 -35.32 -9.18 25.51
N ASN A 716 -35.83 -8.90 24.30
CA ASN A 716 -36.18 -9.93 23.31
C ASN A 716 -35.08 -10.21 22.28
N ASN A 717 -34.04 -9.37 22.22
CA ASN A 717 -32.94 -9.46 21.26
C ASN A 717 -31.62 -9.07 21.94
N THR A 718 -31.41 -9.63 23.12
CA THR A 718 -30.24 -9.42 23.97
C THR A 718 -28.96 -9.87 23.28
N PRO A 719 -27.86 -9.10 23.36
CA PRO A 719 -26.54 -9.58 22.96
C PRO A 719 -26.16 -10.80 23.79
N ASP A 720 -25.67 -11.86 23.13
CA ASP A 720 -25.18 -13.05 23.81
C ASP A 720 -23.70 -12.85 24.17
N LEU A 721 -23.45 -12.41 25.40
CA LEU A 721 -22.12 -12.17 25.95
C LEU A 721 -21.68 -13.38 26.80
N GLN A 722 -20.45 -13.87 26.56
CA GLN A 722 -19.97 -15.13 27.15
C GLN A 722 -19.82 -15.10 28.69
N ASN A 723 -19.30 -14.02 29.28
CA ASN A 723 -19.16 -13.90 30.73
C ASN A 723 -19.11 -12.43 31.24
N PRO A 724 -20.17 -11.63 31.02
CA PRO A 724 -20.16 -10.22 31.39
C PRO A 724 -20.14 -10.04 32.92
N SER A 725 -19.46 -8.99 33.40
CA SER A 725 -19.51 -8.59 34.82
C SER A 725 -20.96 -8.43 35.28
N GLN A 726 -21.24 -8.92 36.48
CA GLN A 726 -22.53 -8.69 37.17
C GLN A 726 -22.48 -7.50 38.13
N VAL A 727 -21.29 -6.94 38.35
CA VAL A 727 -21.09 -5.80 39.26
C VAL A 727 -21.51 -4.52 38.55
N THR A 728 -22.27 -3.66 39.23
CA THR A 728 -22.60 -2.30 38.80
C THR A 728 -22.08 -1.30 39.84
N GLY A 729 -21.43 -0.23 39.39
CA GLY A 729 -20.81 0.78 40.26
C GLY A 729 -19.44 0.38 40.82
N TYR A 730 -18.92 1.16 41.78
CA TYR A 730 -17.60 0.93 42.37
C TYR A 730 -17.56 -0.40 43.12
N ALA A 731 -16.77 -1.33 42.59
CA ALA A 731 -16.26 -2.42 43.39
C ALA A 731 -15.47 -1.81 44.55
N GLY A 732 -15.76 -2.22 45.79
CA GLY A 732 -14.92 -1.85 46.93
C GLY A 732 -13.45 -2.21 46.69
N ALA A 733 -12.57 -1.84 47.62
CA ALA A 733 -11.13 -2.16 47.60
C ALA A 733 -10.77 -3.66 47.54
N ASP A 734 -11.78 -4.54 47.39
CA ASP A 734 -11.67 -5.98 47.45
C ASP A 734 -11.69 -6.67 46.06
N MET A 735 -11.99 -5.98 44.94
CA MET A 735 -11.84 -6.58 43.60
C MET A 735 -10.42 -6.38 43.07
N THR A 736 -9.70 -7.49 42.91
CA THR A 736 -8.33 -7.55 42.40
C THR A 736 -8.29 -7.69 40.88
N ASP A 737 -7.19 -7.32 40.22
CA ASP A 737 -7.02 -7.47 38.76
C ASP A 737 -7.19 -8.92 38.28
N GLY A 738 -6.85 -9.89 39.13
CA GLY A 738 -7.05 -11.31 38.85
C GLY A 738 -8.53 -11.72 38.75
N GLU A 739 -9.44 -11.02 39.44
CA GLU A 739 -10.89 -11.26 39.34
C GLU A 739 -11.47 -10.62 38.09
N TRP A 740 -10.89 -9.49 37.63
CA TRP A 740 -11.29 -8.89 36.37
C TRP A 740 -10.91 -9.71 35.14
N GLY A 741 -9.78 -10.42 35.19
CA GLY A 741 -9.37 -11.35 34.14
C GLY A 741 -10.33 -12.53 33.95
N ALA A 742 -11.29 -12.74 34.86
CA ALA A 742 -12.31 -13.78 34.73
C ALA A 742 -13.52 -13.34 33.89
N TYR A 743 -13.80 -12.03 33.78
CA TYR A 743 -14.94 -11.53 33.01
C TYR A 743 -14.58 -11.36 31.53
N SER A 744 -15.47 -11.80 30.65
CA SER A 744 -15.34 -11.68 29.20
C SER A 744 -16.56 -11.00 28.61
N TYR A 745 -16.32 -9.97 27.80
CA TYR A 745 -17.35 -9.28 27.03
C TYR A 745 -17.36 -9.77 25.58
N ALA A 746 -16.89 -11.00 25.35
CA ALA A 746 -16.91 -11.61 24.04
C ALA A 746 -18.31 -11.98 23.61
N LEU A 747 -18.60 -11.77 22.33
CA LEU A 747 -19.86 -12.21 21.75
C LEU A 747 -19.78 -13.71 21.46
N SER A 748 -20.90 -14.42 21.63
CA SER A 748 -21.03 -15.77 21.10
C SER A 748 -21.24 -15.73 19.58
N GLU A 749 -20.90 -16.82 18.89
CA GLU A 749 -21.17 -17.03 17.46
C GLU A 749 -22.59 -16.74 17.01
N GLN A 750 -23.54 -16.94 17.92
CA GLN A 750 -24.97 -16.86 17.67
C GLN A 750 -25.54 -15.50 18.06
N SER A 751 -24.71 -14.62 18.61
CA SER A 751 -25.13 -13.27 18.98
C SER A 751 -25.53 -12.50 17.72
N LEU A 752 -26.69 -11.83 17.79
CA LEU A 752 -27.19 -10.94 16.74
C LEU A 752 -26.26 -9.74 16.47
N CYS A 753 -25.29 -9.49 17.34
CA CYS A 753 -24.29 -8.45 17.18
C CYS A 753 -23.08 -8.92 16.36
N VAL A 754 -22.96 -10.21 16.05
CA VAL A 754 -21.95 -10.73 15.12
C VAL A 754 -22.40 -10.43 13.69
N ASP A 755 -21.49 -9.93 12.85
CA ASP A 755 -21.72 -9.53 11.46
C ASP A 755 -22.66 -8.30 11.28
N ALA A 756 -22.83 -7.51 12.35
CA ALA A 756 -23.66 -6.31 12.36
C ALA A 756 -22.91 -5.01 11.98
N GLY A 757 -21.60 -5.10 11.76
CA GLY A 757 -20.72 -3.95 11.54
C GLY A 757 -20.45 -3.60 10.09
N ASN A 758 -19.61 -2.58 9.86
CA ASN A 758 -19.05 -2.23 8.55
C ASN A 758 -17.52 -2.34 8.55
N ALA A 759 -16.97 -3.21 7.70
CA ALA A 759 -15.53 -3.48 7.59
C ALA A 759 -14.73 -2.28 7.07
N ALA A 760 -15.35 -1.37 6.31
CA ALA A 760 -14.67 -0.14 5.88
C ALA A 760 -14.30 0.76 7.08
N LEU A 761 -15.04 0.64 8.19
CA LEU A 761 -14.81 1.40 9.42
C LEU A 761 -13.80 0.72 10.36
N THR A 762 -13.31 -0.48 10.03
CA THR A 762 -12.25 -1.18 10.78
C THR A 762 -10.85 -0.95 10.18
N SER A 763 -10.74 -0.10 9.15
CA SER A 763 -9.45 0.28 8.56
C SER A 763 -8.51 0.85 9.63
N GLY A 764 -7.36 0.20 9.83
CA GLY A 764 -6.41 0.56 10.89
C GLY A 764 -6.75 0.06 12.30
N LEU A 765 -7.82 -0.72 12.48
CA LEU A 765 -8.25 -1.39 13.72
C LEU A 765 -8.36 -2.91 13.48
N GLU A 766 -7.27 -3.52 13.04
CA GLU A 766 -7.25 -4.92 12.59
C GLU A 766 -7.53 -5.92 13.73
N TYR A 767 -7.15 -5.58 14.96
CA TYR A 767 -7.26 -6.46 16.13
C TYR A 767 -8.15 -5.86 17.23
N ASP A 768 -8.85 -6.72 17.97
CA ASP A 768 -9.63 -6.36 19.15
C ASP A 768 -8.76 -6.22 20.41
N LEU A 769 -9.39 -6.04 21.59
CA LEU A 769 -8.65 -5.97 22.86
C LEU A 769 -7.99 -7.29 23.24
N ASP A 770 -8.39 -8.38 22.60
CA ASP A 770 -7.90 -9.73 22.82
C ASP A 770 -6.83 -10.17 21.82
N MET A 771 -6.38 -9.26 20.96
CA MET A 771 -5.43 -9.49 19.86
C MET A 771 -5.94 -10.52 18.84
N ARG A 772 -7.25 -10.71 18.75
CA ARG A 772 -7.88 -11.45 17.65
C ARG A 772 -8.28 -10.49 16.55
N ARG A 773 -8.29 -10.99 15.30
CA ARG A 773 -8.70 -10.16 14.16
C ARG A 773 -10.16 -9.76 14.31
N ARG A 774 -10.46 -8.47 14.16
CA ARG A 774 -11.84 -7.94 14.15
C ARG A 774 -12.63 -8.35 12.92
N LEU A 775 -11.92 -8.76 11.87
CA LEU A 775 -12.46 -9.28 10.62
C LEU A 775 -12.02 -10.74 10.48
N SER A 776 -12.97 -11.68 10.54
CA SER A 776 -12.76 -13.09 10.23
C SER A 776 -13.70 -13.49 9.09
N GLY A 777 -13.13 -13.90 7.96
CA GLY A 777 -13.89 -14.05 6.72
C GLY A 777 -14.57 -12.75 6.29
N ARG A 778 -15.90 -12.76 6.27
CA ARG A 778 -16.74 -11.58 6.00
C ARG A 778 -17.49 -11.06 7.23
N GLN A 779 -17.32 -11.73 8.37
CA GLN A 779 -18.00 -11.38 9.60
C GLN A 779 -17.27 -10.24 10.30
N ILE A 780 -18.04 -9.27 10.78
CA ILE A 780 -17.55 -8.12 11.54
C ILE A 780 -18.06 -8.21 12.98
N ASP A 781 -17.14 -8.14 13.94
CA ASP A 781 -17.45 -8.11 15.37
C ASP A 781 -17.46 -6.66 15.89
N ILE A 782 -18.64 -6.20 16.35
CA ILE A 782 -18.83 -4.86 16.96
C ILE A 782 -18.59 -4.86 18.49
N GLY A 783 -18.28 -6.01 19.08
CA GLY A 783 -17.84 -6.19 20.45
C GLY A 783 -16.36 -5.85 20.67
N CYS A 784 -15.97 -5.69 21.94
CA CYS A 784 -14.60 -5.37 22.34
C CYS A 784 -13.69 -6.58 22.45
N TYR A 785 -14.26 -7.78 22.57
CA TYR A 785 -13.56 -9.04 22.83
C TYR A 785 -14.12 -10.12 21.89
N GLU A 786 -13.22 -10.87 21.25
CA GLU A 786 -13.29 -12.13 20.51
C GLU A 786 -14.58 -12.55 19.75
N TYR A 787 -14.41 -12.75 18.42
CA TYR A 787 -14.74 -13.99 17.70
C TYR A 787 -13.74 -14.25 16.53
N ASP A 788 -13.10 -15.43 16.49
CA ASP A 788 -12.34 -15.98 15.34
C ASP A 788 -12.76 -17.43 15.17
N ASN A 789 -12.99 -17.87 13.93
CA ASN A 789 -12.94 -19.30 13.60
C ASN A 789 -12.38 -19.59 12.19
N GLY A 790 -11.48 -18.74 11.69
CA GLY A 790 -10.74 -19.01 10.46
C GLY A 790 -10.08 -17.80 9.79
N GLU A 791 -9.12 -18.07 8.90
CA GLU A 791 -8.50 -17.06 8.04
C GLU A 791 -9.56 -16.32 7.19
N PRO A 792 -9.34 -15.01 6.89
CA PRO A 792 -10.17 -14.25 5.97
C PRO A 792 -10.46 -15.02 4.69
N SER A 793 -11.68 -15.54 4.59
CA SER A 793 -12.26 -16.00 3.34
C SER A 793 -12.33 -14.84 2.35
N VAL A 794 -11.39 -14.84 1.40
CA VAL A 794 -11.36 -13.98 0.21
C VAL A 794 -12.51 -14.26 -0.77
N THR A 795 -13.28 -15.33 -0.55
CA THR A 795 -14.45 -15.62 -1.40
C THR A 795 -15.59 -14.71 -0.98
N SER A 796 -16.58 -14.47 -1.82
CA SER A 796 -17.78 -13.70 -1.46
C SER A 796 -18.95 -14.63 -1.07
N PRO A 797 -19.99 -14.16 -0.34
CA PRO A 797 -21.01 -15.07 0.20
C PRO A 797 -21.65 -15.76 -0.96
N VAL A 798 -21.65 -17.09 -0.96
CA VAL A 798 -22.19 -17.87 -2.06
C VAL A 798 -23.60 -18.28 -1.68
N ILE A 799 -24.59 -17.75 -2.39
CA ILE A 799 -25.97 -18.24 -2.36
C ILE A 799 -26.15 -19.16 -3.56
N ARG A 800 -26.41 -20.44 -3.31
CA ARG A 800 -26.69 -21.44 -4.34
C ARG A 800 -28.17 -21.42 -4.69
N VAL A 801 -28.43 -21.40 -5.99
CA VAL A 801 -29.77 -21.25 -6.57
C VAL A 801 -30.04 -22.40 -7.54
N ALA A 802 -31.25 -22.96 -7.46
CA ALA A 802 -31.74 -24.02 -8.34
C ALA A 802 -33.14 -23.69 -8.85
N VAL A 803 -33.50 -24.20 -10.03
CA VAL A 803 -34.84 -23.96 -10.65
C VAL A 803 -35.97 -24.46 -9.74
N ASP A 804 -35.72 -25.52 -8.99
CA ASP A 804 -36.61 -26.15 -8.01
C ASP A 804 -36.26 -25.79 -6.55
N GLY A 805 -35.54 -24.69 -6.34
CA GLY A 805 -35.14 -24.22 -5.01
C GLY A 805 -36.30 -23.83 -4.07
N ASP A 806 -36.06 -23.91 -2.77
CA ASP A 806 -37.06 -23.59 -1.73
C ASP A 806 -36.84 -22.19 -1.13
N ASN A 807 -37.88 -21.35 -1.14
CA ASN A 807 -37.86 -20.00 -0.56
C ASN A 807 -37.64 -19.98 0.97
N ALA A 808 -37.89 -21.11 1.67
CA ALA A 808 -37.57 -21.24 3.08
C ALA A 808 -36.06 -21.49 3.34
N CYS A 809 -35.30 -21.87 2.31
CA CYS A 809 -33.87 -22.13 2.41
C CYS A 809 -33.02 -20.86 2.18
N ASP A 810 -31.81 -20.87 2.74
CA ASP A 810 -30.85 -19.75 2.73
C ASP A 810 -29.81 -19.83 1.60
N GLY A 811 -29.80 -20.92 0.81
CA GLY A 811 -28.84 -21.11 -0.28
C GLY A 811 -27.43 -21.49 0.17
N ALA A 812 -27.23 -21.90 1.43
CA ALA A 812 -25.90 -22.19 1.96
C ALA A 812 -25.21 -23.41 1.32
N SER A 813 -25.97 -24.34 0.73
CA SER A 813 -25.49 -25.53 0.02
C SER A 813 -26.40 -25.88 -1.16
N TRP A 814 -25.99 -26.77 -2.07
CA TRP A 814 -26.84 -27.22 -3.19
C TRP A 814 -28.11 -27.95 -2.69
N ASP A 815 -28.03 -28.71 -1.60
CA ASP A 815 -29.20 -29.35 -0.96
C ASP A 815 -30.15 -28.35 -0.30
N ARG A 816 -29.66 -27.14 0.00
CA ARG A 816 -30.44 -26.02 0.55
C ARG A 816 -30.53 -24.88 -0.46
N ALA A 817 -30.49 -25.19 -1.76
CA ALA A 817 -30.60 -24.19 -2.79
C ALA A 817 -31.93 -23.43 -2.67
N THR A 818 -31.85 -22.11 -2.80
CA THR A 818 -33.03 -21.22 -2.75
C THR A 818 -33.41 -20.77 -4.16
N THR A 819 -34.46 -19.96 -4.29
CA THR A 819 -34.83 -19.36 -5.59
C THR A 819 -33.99 -18.12 -5.87
N ILE A 820 -33.93 -17.71 -7.14
CA ILE A 820 -33.17 -16.52 -7.54
C ILE A 820 -33.76 -15.22 -6.98
N GLU A 821 -35.10 -15.13 -6.87
CA GLU A 821 -35.77 -13.98 -6.25
C GLU A 821 -35.43 -13.90 -4.75
N ARG A 822 -35.45 -15.03 -4.05
CA ARG A 822 -35.08 -15.08 -2.63
C ARG A 822 -33.61 -14.77 -2.42
N ALA A 823 -32.73 -15.22 -3.32
CA ALA A 823 -31.31 -14.85 -3.29
C ALA A 823 -31.11 -13.33 -3.39
N GLY A 824 -31.91 -12.64 -4.22
CA GLY A 824 -31.91 -11.18 -4.31
C GLY A 824 -32.33 -10.50 -3.00
N GLU A 825 -33.32 -11.03 -2.29
CA GLU A 825 -33.73 -10.53 -0.97
C GLU A 825 -32.64 -10.74 0.09
N LEU A 826 -32.08 -11.95 0.15
CA LEU A 826 -31.02 -12.32 1.09
C LEU A 826 -29.76 -11.47 0.87
N ALA A 827 -29.42 -11.16 -0.38
CA ALA A 827 -28.30 -10.29 -0.69
C ALA A 827 -28.43 -8.88 -0.11
N GLY A 828 -29.65 -8.40 0.13
CA GLY A 828 -29.92 -7.13 0.80
C GLY A 828 -29.40 -7.09 2.25
N MET A 829 -29.30 -8.26 2.90
CA MET A 829 -28.84 -8.41 4.28
C MET A 829 -27.30 -8.34 4.42
N TYR A 830 -26.55 -8.49 3.32
CA TYR A 830 -25.10 -8.46 3.34
C TYR A 830 -24.55 -7.05 3.07
N ALA A 831 -23.50 -6.66 3.78
CA ALA A 831 -22.81 -5.38 3.60
C ALA A 831 -21.97 -5.33 2.31
N THR A 832 -21.48 -6.49 1.84
CA THR A 832 -20.65 -6.63 0.64
C THR A 832 -21.43 -7.25 -0.53
N ALA A 833 -20.80 -7.31 -1.71
CA ALA A 833 -21.33 -8.04 -2.85
C ALA A 833 -21.44 -9.56 -2.54
N VAL A 834 -22.45 -10.20 -3.11
CA VAL A 834 -22.84 -11.60 -2.88
C VAL A 834 -22.69 -12.37 -4.18
N ASP A 835 -22.02 -13.53 -4.11
CA ASP A 835 -21.95 -14.47 -5.22
C ASP A 835 -23.21 -15.31 -5.27
N VAL A 836 -23.80 -15.42 -6.44
CA VAL A 836 -24.95 -16.28 -6.69
C VAL A 836 -24.52 -17.35 -7.68
N TRP A 837 -24.48 -18.61 -7.25
CA TRP A 837 -24.14 -19.74 -8.11
C TRP A 837 -25.43 -20.39 -8.57
N MET A 838 -25.64 -20.38 -9.88
CA MET A 838 -26.87 -20.87 -10.49
C MET A 838 -26.64 -22.23 -11.13
N LYS A 839 -27.37 -23.24 -10.65
CA LYS A 839 -27.42 -24.56 -11.27
C LYS A 839 -28.01 -24.47 -12.68
N GLU A 840 -27.58 -25.33 -13.59
CA GLU A 840 -28.11 -25.44 -14.95
C GLU A 840 -29.64 -25.50 -14.95
N GLY A 841 -30.23 -24.86 -15.95
CA GLY A 841 -31.69 -24.77 -16.06
C GLY A 841 -32.19 -23.42 -16.51
N THR A 842 -33.51 -23.31 -16.64
CA THR A 842 -34.20 -22.08 -17.07
C THR A 842 -35.01 -21.48 -15.93
N TYR A 843 -34.62 -20.27 -15.55
CA TYR A 843 -35.19 -19.47 -14.48
C TYR A 843 -36.10 -18.42 -15.10
N VAL A 844 -37.41 -18.65 -15.06
CA VAL A 844 -38.42 -17.70 -15.54
C VAL A 844 -38.75 -16.75 -14.41
N LEU A 845 -38.38 -15.48 -14.54
CA LEU A 845 -38.59 -14.49 -13.49
C LEU A 845 -40.01 -13.90 -13.55
N ASP A 846 -40.63 -13.77 -12.37
CA ASP A 846 -41.93 -13.10 -12.23
C ASP A 846 -41.78 -11.58 -12.03
N GLN A 847 -40.61 -11.12 -11.58
CA GLN A 847 -40.29 -9.71 -11.37
C GLN A 847 -38.84 -9.39 -11.76
N THR A 848 -38.58 -8.12 -12.07
CA THR A 848 -37.22 -7.62 -12.35
C THR A 848 -36.33 -7.81 -11.10
N LEU A 849 -35.20 -8.49 -11.24
CA LEU A 849 -34.24 -8.69 -10.15
C LEU A 849 -33.32 -7.46 -9.99
N ASN A 850 -33.17 -6.98 -8.75
CA ASN A 850 -32.17 -5.95 -8.44
C ASN A 850 -30.78 -6.57 -8.29
N VAL A 851 -29.82 -6.15 -9.11
CA VAL A 851 -28.47 -6.75 -9.17
C VAL A 851 -27.35 -5.89 -8.57
N ASP A 852 -27.68 -4.77 -7.90
CA ASP A 852 -26.68 -3.82 -7.35
C ASP A 852 -25.55 -4.47 -6.51
N LYS A 853 -25.89 -5.51 -5.75
CA LYS A 853 -24.97 -6.26 -4.88
C LYS A 853 -24.67 -7.68 -5.38
N LEU A 854 -25.16 -8.08 -6.55
CA LEU A 854 -25.09 -9.48 -6.99
C LEU A 854 -23.96 -9.72 -8.00
N ARG A 855 -23.20 -10.78 -7.76
CA ARG A 855 -22.29 -11.39 -8.73
C ARG A 855 -22.83 -12.76 -9.12
N ILE A 856 -23.51 -12.81 -10.25
CA ILE A 856 -24.27 -13.98 -10.70
C ILE A 856 -23.41 -14.80 -11.67
N TYR A 857 -23.19 -16.06 -11.32
CA TYR A 857 -22.39 -17.02 -12.06
C TYR A 857 -23.28 -18.20 -12.49
N GLY A 858 -23.33 -18.48 -13.79
CA GLY A 858 -23.95 -19.67 -14.37
C GLY A 858 -22.91 -20.71 -14.78
N GLY A 859 -23.36 -21.95 -15.03
CA GLY A 859 -22.47 -23.05 -15.48
C GLY A 859 -22.32 -24.21 -14.51
N PHE A 860 -23.18 -24.32 -13.50
CA PHE A 860 -23.04 -25.32 -12.45
C PHE A 860 -23.97 -26.52 -12.66
N ASP A 861 -23.49 -27.74 -12.47
CA ASP A 861 -24.27 -28.98 -12.43
C ASP A 861 -24.92 -29.25 -11.06
N GLY A 862 -24.53 -28.47 -10.04
CA GLY A 862 -25.05 -28.56 -8.68
C GLY A 862 -24.28 -29.52 -7.77
N THR A 863 -23.06 -29.89 -8.14
CA THR A 863 -22.14 -30.69 -7.33
C THR A 863 -20.87 -29.92 -6.93
N GLU A 864 -20.66 -28.75 -7.52
CA GLU A 864 -19.43 -27.98 -7.38
C GLU A 864 -19.28 -27.35 -6.00
N THR A 865 -18.03 -27.32 -5.56
CA THR A 865 -17.57 -26.72 -4.31
C THR A 865 -16.76 -25.44 -4.53
N ALA A 866 -16.30 -25.18 -5.76
CA ALA A 866 -15.53 -24.00 -6.15
C ALA A 866 -16.04 -23.37 -7.47
N LEU A 867 -15.77 -22.08 -7.70
CA LEU A 867 -16.26 -21.33 -8.87
C LEU A 867 -15.59 -21.82 -10.18
N GLU A 868 -14.33 -22.25 -10.10
CA GLU A 868 -13.53 -22.76 -11.20
C GLU A 868 -13.93 -24.17 -11.68
N GLU A 869 -14.77 -24.88 -10.93
CA GLU A 869 -15.26 -26.21 -11.29
C GLU A 869 -16.43 -26.17 -12.28
N ARG A 870 -17.07 -25.00 -12.43
CA ARG A 870 -18.22 -24.82 -13.33
C ARG A 870 -17.80 -24.97 -14.80
N ASP A 871 -18.67 -25.55 -15.61
CA ASP A 871 -18.52 -25.56 -17.07
C ASP A 871 -19.72 -24.85 -17.71
N TRP A 872 -19.57 -23.54 -17.96
CA TRP A 872 -20.63 -22.73 -18.56
C TRP A 872 -20.93 -23.07 -20.02
N ASN A 873 -20.07 -23.83 -20.71
CA ASN A 873 -20.30 -24.29 -22.07
C ASN A 873 -21.12 -25.59 -22.11
N GLU A 874 -21.04 -26.43 -21.07
CA GLU A 874 -21.83 -27.65 -20.96
C GLU A 874 -23.12 -27.44 -20.14
N HIS A 875 -23.05 -26.72 -19.02
CA HIS A 875 -24.13 -26.58 -18.03
C HIS A 875 -24.88 -25.24 -18.14
N HIS A 876 -25.64 -25.08 -19.22
CA HIS A 876 -26.28 -23.81 -19.53
C HIS A 876 -27.27 -23.33 -18.46
N THR A 877 -27.09 -22.07 -18.05
CA THR A 877 -27.97 -21.36 -17.12
C THR A 877 -28.70 -20.23 -17.86
N VAL A 878 -30.04 -20.25 -17.84
CA VAL A 878 -30.89 -19.32 -18.59
C VAL A 878 -31.72 -18.47 -17.64
N ILE A 879 -31.59 -17.14 -17.74
CA ILE A 879 -32.49 -16.17 -17.11
C ILE A 879 -33.48 -15.70 -18.17
N ASP A 880 -34.76 -16.03 -17.98
CA ASP A 880 -35.83 -15.76 -18.95
C ASP A 880 -36.83 -14.73 -18.40
N GLY A 881 -36.98 -13.60 -19.11
CA GLY A 881 -37.94 -12.55 -18.76
C GLY A 881 -39.41 -12.90 -19.08
N GLY A 882 -39.68 -14.13 -19.52
CA GLY A 882 -41.01 -14.68 -19.75
C GLY A 882 -41.80 -13.98 -20.86
N ARG A 883 -41.13 -13.20 -21.73
CA ARG A 883 -41.76 -12.28 -22.68
C ARG A 883 -42.60 -11.17 -22.03
N LYS A 884 -42.37 -10.91 -20.74
CA LYS A 884 -43.18 -10.00 -19.92
C LYS A 884 -42.36 -8.85 -19.34
N ILE A 885 -41.18 -9.13 -18.81
CA ILE A 885 -40.37 -8.20 -18.03
C ILE A 885 -38.93 -8.12 -18.56
N SER A 886 -38.24 -7.03 -18.23
CA SER A 886 -36.78 -6.98 -18.35
C SER A 886 -36.19 -7.65 -17.09
N PRO A 887 -35.48 -8.78 -17.20
CA PRO A 887 -35.22 -9.63 -16.05
C PRO A 887 -34.23 -9.03 -15.04
N LEU A 888 -33.26 -8.20 -15.47
CA LEU A 888 -32.17 -7.73 -14.60
C LEU A 888 -32.06 -6.20 -14.59
N ARG A 889 -31.84 -5.61 -13.41
CA ARG A 889 -31.68 -4.15 -13.29
C ARG A 889 -30.80 -3.74 -12.12
N ASN A 890 -29.88 -2.81 -12.36
CA ASN A 890 -29.32 -1.98 -11.30
C ASN A 890 -30.32 -0.90 -10.87
N SER A 891 -30.55 -0.78 -9.57
CA SER A 891 -31.46 0.21 -9.01
C SER A 891 -30.74 1.45 -8.47
N ALA A 892 -29.50 1.29 -8.00
CA ALA A 892 -28.59 2.37 -7.61
C ALA A 892 -27.95 3.03 -8.84
N LEU A 893 -28.80 3.56 -9.74
CA LEU A 893 -28.41 4.03 -11.06
C LEU A 893 -27.34 5.12 -11.04
N GLU A 894 -27.22 5.93 -9.98
CA GLU A 894 -26.28 7.05 -9.87
C GLU A 894 -25.04 6.72 -9.01
N SER A 895 -24.79 5.45 -8.70
CA SER A 895 -23.69 5.01 -7.84
C SER A 895 -22.91 3.87 -8.47
N GLU A 896 -21.66 3.67 -8.04
CA GLU A 896 -20.87 2.51 -8.46
C GLU A 896 -21.44 1.23 -7.82
N VAL A 897 -21.62 0.19 -8.64
CA VAL A 897 -22.16 -1.12 -8.23
C VAL A 897 -21.13 -2.22 -8.39
N ASN A 898 -21.30 -3.32 -7.67
CA ASN A 898 -20.42 -4.50 -7.74
C ASN A 898 -21.04 -5.63 -8.60
N THR A 899 -21.83 -5.26 -9.60
CA THR A 899 -22.59 -6.23 -10.40
C THR A 899 -21.66 -7.04 -11.29
N VAL A 900 -21.75 -8.37 -11.21
CA VAL A 900 -21.10 -9.28 -12.16
C VAL A 900 -22.14 -10.21 -12.76
N LEU A 901 -22.14 -10.37 -14.08
CA LEU A 901 -22.91 -11.39 -14.80
C LEU A 901 -21.92 -12.26 -15.58
N ASP A 902 -21.79 -13.54 -15.25
CA ASP A 902 -20.82 -14.44 -15.91
C ASP A 902 -21.42 -15.80 -16.26
N GLY A 903 -21.31 -16.22 -17.53
CA GLY A 903 -21.73 -17.55 -17.98
C GLY A 903 -23.24 -17.73 -18.09
N LEU A 904 -23.99 -16.65 -18.40
CA LEU A 904 -25.45 -16.64 -18.40
C LEU A 904 -26.04 -16.47 -19.81
N ILE A 905 -27.19 -17.10 -20.04
CA ILE A 905 -28.05 -16.81 -21.20
C ILE A 905 -29.22 -15.95 -20.71
N ILE A 906 -29.29 -14.70 -21.17
CA ILE A 906 -30.33 -13.74 -20.81
C ILE A 906 -31.27 -13.58 -21.99
N GLN A 907 -32.52 -14.00 -21.83
CA GLN A 907 -33.44 -14.12 -22.97
C GLN A 907 -34.87 -13.66 -22.73
N ASN A 908 -35.56 -13.43 -23.85
CA ASN A 908 -37.01 -13.16 -23.91
C ASN A 908 -37.45 -12.00 -22.99
N GLY A 909 -36.54 -11.11 -22.63
CA GLY A 909 -36.84 -9.94 -21.83
C GLY A 909 -37.63 -8.91 -22.63
N VAL A 910 -38.61 -8.28 -21.97
CA VAL A 910 -39.45 -7.24 -22.58
C VAL A 910 -39.57 -6.06 -21.64
N ASN A 911 -39.06 -4.90 -22.07
CA ASN A 911 -39.30 -3.64 -21.37
C ASN A 911 -40.44 -2.84 -22.02
N HIS A 912 -41.41 -2.36 -21.21
CA HIS A 912 -42.60 -1.60 -21.63
C HIS A 912 -42.85 -0.39 -20.71
N ASP A 913 -43.37 0.71 -21.27
CA ASP A 913 -43.97 1.87 -20.55
C ASP A 913 -43.33 2.31 -19.22
N ASN A 914 -42.03 2.63 -19.22
CA ASN A 914 -41.32 3.11 -18.01
C ASN A 914 -41.38 2.15 -16.81
N ALA A 915 -41.65 0.85 -17.02
CA ALA A 915 -41.77 -0.16 -15.95
C ALA A 915 -40.57 -0.15 -14.98
N ASN A 916 -39.40 0.30 -15.43
CA ASN A 916 -38.14 0.37 -14.68
C ASN A 916 -37.54 1.80 -14.59
N GLY A 917 -38.36 2.86 -14.72
CA GLY A 917 -37.97 4.27 -14.49
C GLY A 917 -37.55 5.07 -15.74
N ASN A 918 -36.95 4.44 -16.76
CA ASN A 918 -36.63 5.10 -18.05
C ASN A 918 -37.09 4.33 -19.30
N GLY A 919 -37.45 3.03 -19.15
CA GLY A 919 -37.99 2.15 -20.18
C GLY A 919 -36.99 1.49 -21.13
N ASN A 920 -35.68 1.71 -20.99
CA ASN A 920 -34.63 1.13 -21.85
C ASN A 920 -34.14 -0.23 -21.34
N GLY A 921 -33.46 -1.03 -22.17
CA GLY A 921 -32.86 -2.30 -21.77
C GLY A 921 -33.87 -3.43 -21.70
N GLY A 922 -33.98 -4.21 -22.77
CA GLY A 922 -34.91 -5.34 -22.84
C GLY A 922 -34.48 -6.55 -22.00
N GLY A 923 -33.18 -6.83 -21.90
CA GLY A 923 -32.60 -7.90 -21.09
C GLY A 923 -32.01 -7.43 -19.77
N ALA A 924 -31.27 -6.32 -19.77
CA ALA A 924 -30.69 -5.74 -18.58
C ALA A 924 -30.55 -4.21 -18.63
N ILE A 925 -30.56 -3.57 -17.46
CA ILE A 925 -30.15 -2.18 -17.26
C ILE A 925 -28.98 -2.17 -16.27
N LEU A 926 -27.81 -1.71 -16.71
CA LEU A 926 -26.59 -1.68 -15.90
C LEU A 926 -26.02 -0.27 -15.74
N THR A 927 -25.28 -0.05 -14.67
CA THR A 927 -24.64 1.25 -14.35
C THR A 927 -23.15 1.10 -14.01
N ASN A 928 -22.52 2.18 -13.58
CA ASN A 928 -21.09 2.30 -13.29
C ASN A 928 -20.56 1.13 -12.45
N GLY A 929 -19.49 0.48 -12.91
CA GLY A 929 -18.82 -0.62 -12.20
C GLY A 929 -19.32 -2.02 -12.56
N ALA A 930 -20.44 -2.15 -13.29
CA ALA A 930 -20.96 -3.44 -13.71
C ALA A 930 -20.03 -4.15 -14.73
N ARG A 931 -19.88 -5.48 -14.56
CA ARG A 931 -19.12 -6.37 -15.46
C ARG A 931 -19.99 -7.49 -16.02
N VAL A 932 -19.85 -7.76 -17.32
CA VAL A 932 -20.56 -8.83 -18.01
C VAL A 932 -19.54 -9.65 -18.80
N SER A 933 -19.41 -10.94 -18.51
CA SER A 933 -18.43 -11.82 -19.15
C SER A 933 -19.10 -13.10 -19.62
N LYS A 934 -18.72 -13.67 -20.77
CA LYS A 934 -19.18 -15.02 -21.19
C LYS A 934 -20.70 -15.18 -21.25
N CYS A 935 -21.42 -14.10 -21.57
CA CYS A 935 -22.88 -14.08 -21.54
C CYS A 935 -23.48 -14.08 -22.96
N ILE A 936 -24.68 -14.63 -23.09
CA ILE A 936 -25.47 -14.60 -24.33
C ILE A 936 -26.76 -13.83 -24.11
N PHE A 937 -26.91 -12.68 -24.76
CA PHE A 937 -28.17 -11.93 -24.79
C PHE A 937 -28.94 -12.25 -26.05
N ARG A 938 -30.13 -12.85 -25.92
CA ARG A 938 -30.94 -13.23 -27.08
C ARG A 938 -32.43 -12.95 -27.00
N ASN A 939 -33.03 -12.59 -28.13
CA ASN A 939 -34.48 -12.39 -28.26
C ASN A 939 -35.06 -11.38 -27.25
N ASN A 940 -34.22 -10.50 -26.70
CA ASN A 940 -34.67 -9.44 -25.80
C ASN A 940 -35.18 -8.26 -26.62
N ARG A 941 -36.16 -7.54 -26.08
CA ARG A 941 -36.81 -6.46 -26.81
C ARG A 941 -37.28 -5.30 -25.96
N THR A 942 -37.37 -4.14 -26.60
CA THR A 942 -38.05 -2.97 -26.05
C THR A 942 -39.31 -2.63 -26.86
N LYS A 943 -40.23 -1.87 -26.25
CA LYS A 943 -41.44 -1.33 -26.90
C LYS A 943 -41.50 0.19 -26.70
N ASN A 944 -42.35 0.86 -27.49
CA ASN A 944 -42.73 2.27 -27.31
C ASN A 944 -41.56 3.27 -27.43
N GLY A 945 -40.68 3.08 -28.41
CA GLY A 945 -39.61 4.03 -28.75
C GLY A 945 -38.41 3.98 -27.79
N LYS A 946 -38.23 2.87 -27.07
CA LYS A 946 -37.19 2.69 -26.06
C LYS A 946 -35.95 1.98 -26.62
N ASN A 947 -34.80 2.22 -26.01
CA ASN A 947 -33.48 1.86 -26.55
C ASN A 947 -32.86 0.63 -25.90
N GLY A 948 -31.87 0.01 -26.55
CA GLY A 948 -31.09 -1.10 -26.00
C GLY A 948 -31.89 -2.39 -25.89
N GLY A 949 -32.03 -3.12 -27.01
CA GLY A 949 -32.83 -4.36 -27.05
C GLY A 949 -32.34 -5.43 -26.07
N ALA A 950 -31.02 -5.58 -25.90
CA ALA A 950 -30.40 -6.46 -24.92
C ALA A 950 -30.01 -5.72 -23.63
N LEU A 951 -29.15 -4.71 -23.75
CA LEU A 951 -28.51 -4.06 -22.62
C LEU A 951 -28.60 -2.54 -22.75
N HIS A 952 -29.04 -1.88 -21.68
CA HIS A 952 -28.90 -0.44 -21.53
C HIS A 952 -27.82 -0.10 -20.51
N CYS A 953 -26.79 0.63 -20.93
CA CYS A 953 -25.75 1.20 -20.08
C CYS A 953 -26.16 2.61 -19.66
N HIS A 954 -26.44 2.81 -18.38
CA HIS A 954 -27.16 3.98 -17.90
C HIS A 954 -26.28 5.21 -17.59
N VAL A 955 -25.21 5.04 -16.82
CA VAL A 955 -24.21 6.07 -16.49
C VAL A 955 -22.89 5.40 -16.08
N GLY A 956 -21.78 6.12 -16.19
CA GLY A 956 -20.45 5.63 -15.82
C GLY A 956 -19.94 4.53 -16.74
N LYS A 957 -19.01 3.71 -16.24
CA LYS A 957 -18.28 2.73 -17.06
C LYS A 957 -18.82 1.32 -16.86
N ILE A 958 -19.24 0.69 -17.95
CA ILE A 958 -19.71 -0.70 -17.98
C ILE A 958 -18.71 -1.50 -18.84
N HIS A 959 -18.22 -2.62 -18.32
CA HIS A 959 -17.31 -3.51 -19.04
C HIS A 959 -18.03 -4.79 -19.46
N VAL A 960 -17.94 -5.13 -20.74
CA VAL A 960 -18.49 -6.35 -21.32
C VAL A 960 -17.39 -7.05 -22.09
N ASP A 961 -17.11 -8.30 -21.73
CA ASP A 961 -16.12 -9.11 -22.41
C ASP A 961 -16.70 -10.47 -22.85
N ASN A 962 -16.13 -11.03 -23.91
CA ASN A 962 -16.35 -12.44 -24.29
C ASN A 962 -17.84 -12.81 -24.42
N SER A 963 -18.67 -11.94 -24.99
CA SER A 963 -20.14 -12.10 -24.95
C SER A 963 -20.78 -12.05 -26.34
N LEU A 964 -21.95 -12.69 -26.47
CA LEU A 964 -22.71 -12.83 -27.71
C LEU A 964 -24.07 -12.12 -27.62
N PHE A 965 -24.36 -11.25 -28.59
CA PHE A 965 -25.62 -10.52 -28.67
C PHE A 965 -26.33 -10.85 -29.98
N ILE A 966 -27.45 -11.56 -29.89
CA ILE A 966 -28.14 -12.12 -31.06
C ILE A 966 -29.65 -11.93 -31.05
N ASN A 967 -30.23 -11.57 -32.20
CA ASN A 967 -31.69 -11.46 -32.37
C ASN A 967 -32.39 -10.51 -31.38
N ASN A 968 -31.68 -9.52 -30.83
CA ASN A 968 -32.30 -8.53 -29.94
C ASN A 968 -32.96 -7.42 -30.77
N THR A 969 -34.08 -6.89 -30.28
CA THR A 969 -34.89 -5.92 -31.03
C THR A 969 -35.20 -4.67 -30.18
N SER A 970 -34.64 -3.54 -30.57
CA SER A 970 -34.95 -2.23 -29.99
C SER A 970 -36.04 -1.51 -30.80
N SER A 971 -37.03 -0.95 -30.11
CA SER A 971 -38.02 -0.03 -30.70
C SER A 971 -37.52 1.42 -30.87
N GLY A 972 -36.30 1.71 -30.41
CA GLY A 972 -35.56 2.96 -30.60
C GLY A 972 -34.17 2.70 -31.20
N ASN A 973 -33.12 3.28 -30.61
CA ASN A 973 -31.72 3.09 -31.00
C ASN A 973 -31.10 1.85 -30.33
N GLY A 974 -30.02 1.32 -30.93
CA GLY A 974 -29.20 0.25 -30.34
C GLY A 974 -29.94 -1.08 -30.19
N GLY A 975 -29.98 -1.89 -31.24
CA GLY A 975 -30.72 -3.15 -31.25
C GLY A 975 -30.23 -4.17 -30.22
N ALA A 976 -28.95 -4.14 -29.85
CA ALA A 976 -28.38 -4.90 -28.73
C ALA A 976 -28.03 -3.97 -27.55
N VAL A 977 -26.96 -3.18 -27.68
CA VAL A 977 -26.43 -2.34 -26.60
C VAL A 977 -26.73 -0.88 -26.88
N GLN A 978 -27.17 -0.14 -25.86
CA GLN A 978 -27.28 1.32 -25.95
C GLN A 978 -26.75 2.01 -24.70
N THR A 979 -25.92 3.04 -24.90
CA THR A 979 -25.39 3.91 -23.84
C THR A 979 -26.22 5.18 -23.69
N GLY A 980 -26.48 5.60 -22.45
CA GLY A 980 -27.13 6.86 -22.11
C GLY A 980 -26.45 7.55 -20.93
N GLY A 981 -26.94 8.72 -20.50
CA GLY A 981 -26.53 9.38 -19.24
C GLY A 981 -25.06 9.78 -19.13
N GLY A 982 -24.28 9.74 -20.21
CA GLY A 982 -22.83 9.95 -20.14
C GLY A 982 -22.03 8.68 -19.85
N ALA A 983 -22.61 7.50 -20.11
CA ALA A 983 -21.97 6.22 -19.89
C ALA A 983 -20.94 5.88 -20.98
N THR A 984 -19.90 5.13 -20.60
CA THR A 984 -18.97 4.46 -21.51
C THR A 984 -19.20 2.95 -21.44
N ALA A 985 -19.55 2.32 -22.57
CA ALA A 985 -19.54 0.87 -22.70
C ALA A 985 -18.21 0.41 -23.30
N GLU A 986 -17.42 -0.35 -22.56
CA GLU A 986 -16.26 -1.05 -23.09
C GLU A 986 -16.66 -2.47 -23.47
N LEU A 987 -16.59 -2.76 -24.76
CA LEU A 987 -16.95 -4.05 -25.35
C LEU A 987 -15.65 -4.68 -25.87
N VAL A 988 -15.23 -5.76 -25.24
CA VAL A 988 -14.00 -6.48 -25.58
C VAL A 988 -14.40 -7.87 -26.05
N ASN A 989 -13.85 -8.38 -27.16
CA ASN A 989 -14.08 -9.77 -27.55
C ASN A 989 -15.60 -10.10 -27.66
N CYS A 990 -16.43 -9.21 -28.22
CA CYS A 990 -17.89 -9.43 -28.33
C CYS A 990 -18.38 -9.59 -29.77
N THR A 991 -19.36 -10.48 -29.97
CA THR A 991 -19.99 -10.72 -31.27
C THR A 991 -21.45 -10.25 -31.27
N PHE A 992 -21.85 -9.45 -32.27
CA PHE A 992 -23.19 -8.89 -32.45
C PHE A 992 -23.75 -9.31 -33.81
N SER A 993 -24.84 -10.08 -33.82
CA SER A 993 -25.45 -10.52 -35.08
C SER A 993 -26.97 -10.55 -35.04
N ASN A 994 -27.60 -10.25 -36.18
CA ASN A 994 -29.06 -10.30 -36.36
C ASN A 994 -29.87 -9.40 -35.41
N ASN A 995 -29.24 -8.39 -34.82
CA ASN A 995 -29.92 -7.43 -33.96
C ASN A 995 -30.62 -6.36 -34.81
N LYS A 996 -31.71 -5.80 -34.30
CA LYS A 996 -32.56 -4.86 -35.02
C LYS A 996 -32.91 -3.64 -34.18
N ALA A 997 -32.79 -2.46 -34.75
CA ALA A 997 -33.27 -1.19 -34.20
C ALA A 997 -34.29 -0.56 -35.15
N ALA A 998 -35.37 0.00 -34.60
CA ALA A 998 -36.33 0.78 -35.38
C ALA A 998 -35.74 2.13 -35.87
N SER A 999 -34.79 2.67 -35.10
CA SER A 999 -34.02 3.88 -35.41
C SER A 999 -32.56 3.50 -35.70
N TYR A 1000 -31.58 4.24 -35.19
CA TYR A 1000 -30.17 4.08 -35.56
C TYR A 1000 -29.46 2.97 -34.79
N GLY A 1001 -28.46 2.35 -35.43
CA GLY A 1001 -27.56 1.40 -34.76
C GLY A 1001 -28.20 0.06 -34.46
N GLY A 1002 -28.23 -0.82 -35.46
CA GLY A 1002 -28.81 -2.16 -35.38
C GLY A 1002 -28.21 -3.04 -34.27
N ALA A 1003 -26.95 -2.83 -33.89
CA ALA A 1003 -26.33 -3.46 -32.73
C ALA A 1003 -26.07 -2.44 -31.60
N LEU A 1004 -25.43 -1.32 -31.93
CA LEU A 1004 -24.88 -0.35 -30.98
C LEU A 1004 -25.49 1.04 -31.20
N GLY A 1005 -25.98 1.69 -30.15
CA GLY A 1005 -26.48 3.07 -30.24
C GLY A 1005 -25.99 3.93 -29.09
N THR A 1006 -25.70 5.21 -29.36
CA THR A 1006 -25.41 6.23 -28.33
C THR A 1006 -26.63 7.11 -28.12
N GLY A 1007 -26.90 7.45 -26.85
CA GLY A 1007 -28.11 8.17 -26.45
C GLY A 1007 -27.96 9.69 -26.37
N ASN A 1008 -26.73 10.21 -26.18
CA ASN A 1008 -26.44 11.63 -26.04
C ASN A 1008 -24.96 11.93 -26.35
N SER A 1009 -24.57 13.20 -26.19
CA SER A 1009 -23.25 13.70 -26.57
C SER A 1009 -22.07 13.34 -25.67
N THR A 1010 -22.36 12.77 -24.51
CA THR A 1010 -21.36 12.44 -23.48
C THR A 1010 -21.23 10.92 -23.30
N SER A 1011 -21.93 10.11 -24.11
CA SER A 1011 -21.94 8.66 -23.98
C SER A 1011 -21.09 8.01 -25.07
N ASP A 1012 -20.27 7.04 -24.67
CA ASP A 1012 -19.25 6.44 -25.54
C ASP A 1012 -19.40 4.92 -25.68
N VAL A 1013 -19.01 4.37 -26.82
CA VAL A 1013 -18.89 2.92 -27.03
C VAL A 1013 -17.48 2.60 -27.54
N ASN A 1014 -16.74 1.81 -26.79
CA ASN A 1014 -15.40 1.40 -27.16
C ASN A 1014 -15.40 -0.08 -27.53
N LEU A 1015 -15.02 -0.38 -28.77
CA LEU A 1015 -14.93 -1.72 -29.31
C LEU A 1015 -13.47 -2.15 -29.39
N TYR A 1016 -13.14 -3.26 -28.75
CA TYR A 1016 -11.85 -3.91 -28.85
C TYR A 1016 -12.09 -5.35 -29.31
N ASN A 1017 -11.52 -5.75 -30.45
CA ASN A 1017 -11.65 -7.12 -30.97
C ASN A 1017 -13.10 -7.58 -31.06
N CYS A 1018 -14.00 -6.78 -31.65
CA CYS A 1018 -15.42 -7.10 -31.76
C CYS A 1018 -15.84 -7.40 -33.21
N ILE A 1019 -16.86 -8.24 -33.39
CA ILE A 1019 -17.50 -8.45 -34.70
C ILE A 1019 -18.97 -8.02 -34.61
N ALA A 1020 -19.39 -7.08 -35.45
CA ALA A 1020 -20.78 -6.66 -35.57
C ALA A 1020 -21.25 -6.77 -37.03
N TRP A 1021 -22.05 -7.79 -37.32
CA TRP A 1021 -22.44 -8.14 -38.69
C TRP A 1021 -23.88 -8.61 -38.80
N ASN A 1022 -24.55 -8.24 -39.89
CA ASN A 1022 -25.95 -8.57 -40.17
C ASN A 1022 -26.93 -7.95 -39.18
N ASN A 1023 -26.63 -6.75 -38.71
CA ASN A 1023 -27.52 -5.98 -37.84
C ASN A 1023 -28.24 -4.90 -38.64
N MET A 1024 -29.50 -4.60 -38.28
CA MET A 1024 -30.36 -3.71 -39.06
C MET A 1024 -30.79 -2.48 -38.25
N GLY A 1025 -30.36 -1.29 -38.68
CA GLY A 1025 -30.79 0.01 -38.17
C GLY A 1025 -31.62 0.75 -39.22
N HIS A 1026 -32.79 1.27 -38.84
CA HIS A 1026 -33.68 2.09 -39.68
C HIS A 1026 -33.97 1.48 -41.07
N GLY A 1027 -34.13 0.15 -41.12
CA GLY A 1027 -34.42 -0.60 -42.35
C GLY A 1027 -33.21 -0.83 -43.27
N THR A 1028 -32.00 -0.49 -42.85
CA THR A 1028 -30.74 -0.72 -43.57
C THR A 1028 -29.76 -1.55 -42.73
N TYR A 1029 -28.81 -2.23 -43.38
CA TYR A 1029 -27.74 -2.94 -42.68
C TYR A 1029 -26.73 -1.94 -42.12
N GLU A 1030 -26.87 -1.64 -40.83
CA GLU A 1030 -26.11 -0.63 -40.09
C GLU A 1030 -25.99 -1.13 -38.65
N SER A 1031 -24.79 -1.52 -38.23
CA SER A 1031 -24.55 -2.03 -36.87
C SER A 1031 -24.40 -0.93 -35.82
N TYR A 1032 -24.08 0.30 -36.23
CA TYR A 1032 -23.85 1.43 -35.35
C TYR A 1032 -24.52 2.71 -35.88
N GLY A 1033 -25.11 3.53 -35.00
CA GLY A 1033 -25.62 4.84 -35.38
C GLY A 1033 -26.03 5.75 -34.22
N GLN A 1034 -26.18 7.06 -34.50
CA GLN A 1034 -26.48 8.15 -33.56
C GLN A 1034 -27.83 8.81 -33.86
N ASN A 1035 -28.44 9.48 -32.88
CA ASN A 1035 -29.72 10.20 -33.06
C ASN A 1035 -29.57 11.44 -33.97
N ALA A 1036 -30.66 11.90 -34.60
CA ALA A 1036 -30.69 12.88 -35.70
C ALA A 1036 -30.28 14.35 -35.38
N ASP A 1037 -29.19 14.57 -34.66
CA ASP A 1037 -28.54 15.87 -34.50
C ASP A 1037 -27.22 15.88 -35.29
N ILE A 1038 -27.11 16.80 -36.25
CA ILE A 1038 -25.98 16.91 -37.19
C ILE A 1038 -24.78 17.65 -36.56
N ASP A 1039 -24.89 18.19 -35.34
CA ASP A 1039 -23.81 18.93 -34.67
C ASP A 1039 -23.46 18.40 -33.26
N GLY A 1040 -23.16 17.10 -33.16
CA GLY A 1040 -22.26 16.54 -32.14
C GLY A 1040 -22.91 15.74 -31.02
N GLY A 1041 -22.62 14.42 -30.98
CA GLY A 1041 -22.76 13.71 -29.72
C GLY A 1041 -22.39 12.23 -29.61
N GLY A 1042 -21.39 11.95 -28.75
CA GLY A 1042 -20.93 10.64 -28.27
C GLY A 1042 -19.84 10.05 -29.16
N SER A 1043 -18.79 9.46 -28.59
CA SER A 1043 -17.68 8.87 -29.37
C SER A 1043 -17.83 7.37 -29.53
N VAL A 1044 -17.38 6.83 -30.68
CA VAL A 1044 -17.25 5.39 -30.85
C VAL A 1044 -15.85 5.08 -31.31
N LYS A 1045 -15.08 4.52 -30.39
CA LYS A 1045 -13.72 4.06 -30.67
C LYS A 1045 -13.78 2.61 -31.10
N SER A 1046 -13.17 2.30 -32.24
CA SER A 1046 -13.02 0.92 -32.69
C SER A 1046 -11.55 0.56 -32.89
N VAL A 1047 -11.08 -0.44 -32.16
CA VAL A 1047 -9.74 -1.02 -32.27
C VAL A 1047 -9.84 -2.49 -32.66
N ASN A 1048 -9.14 -2.86 -33.73
CA ASN A 1048 -9.02 -4.26 -34.21
C ASN A 1048 -10.38 -5.00 -34.30
N SER A 1049 -11.42 -4.32 -34.76
CA SER A 1049 -12.81 -4.81 -34.79
C SER A 1049 -13.39 -4.76 -36.21
N ALA A 1050 -14.34 -5.65 -36.52
CA ALA A 1050 -15.03 -5.72 -37.81
C ALA A 1050 -16.51 -5.31 -37.66
N VAL A 1051 -16.91 -4.18 -38.23
CA VAL A 1051 -18.27 -3.63 -38.07
C VAL A 1051 -18.91 -3.35 -39.42
N GLU A 1052 -20.14 -3.80 -39.60
CA GLU A 1052 -20.96 -3.43 -40.76
C GLU A 1052 -21.55 -2.04 -40.59
N SER A 1053 -21.17 -1.12 -41.48
CA SER A 1053 -21.61 0.28 -41.45
C SER A 1053 -21.77 0.86 -42.85
N VAL A 1054 -22.70 1.80 -42.99
CA VAL A 1054 -22.87 2.63 -44.20
C VAL A 1054 -21.89 3.81 -44.24
N SER A 1055 -21.23 4.12 -43.12
CA SER A 1055 -20.16 5.13 -43.03
C SER A 1055 -18.78 4.47 -43.07
N ARG A 1056 -17.83 5.09 -43.77
CA ARG A 1056 -16.41 4.65 -43.82
C ARG A 1056 -15.55 5.20 -42.67
N LYS A 1057 -16.13 5.99 -41.79
CA LYS A 1057 -15.49 6.57 -40.59
C LYS A 1057 -16.50 6.57 -39.45
N PHE A 1058 -16.07 6.21 -38.24
CA PHE A 1058 -16.78 6.66 -37.04
C PHE A 1058 -16.62 8.19 -36.98
N GLY A 1059 -17.66 8.92 -36.57
CA GLY A 1059 -17.76 10.37 -36.79
C GLY A 1059 -16.67 11.23 -36.12
N ASP A 1060 -15.86 10.65 -35.23
CA ASP A 1060 -14.82 11.27 -34.40
C ASP A 1060 -13.38 11.04 -34.91
N GLY A 1061 -13.13 9.99 -35.71
CA GLY A 1061 -11.85 9.74 -36.37
C GLY A 1061 -10.81 8.92 -35.59
N ASP A 1062 -11.17 8.27 -34.48
CA ASP A 1062 -10.25 7.51 -33.60
C ASP A 1062 -10.20 5.98 -33.90
N ASP A 1063 -10.07 5.63 -35.17
CA ASP A 1063 -10.08 4.24 -35.65
C ASP A 1063 -8.65 3.67 -35.84
N SER A 1064 -8.33 2.55 -35.20
CA SER A 1064 -7.03 1.86 -35.35
C SER A 1064 -7.22 0.37 -35.65
N GLY A 1065 -6.94 -0.06 -36.88
CA GLY A 1065 -7.08 -1.47 -37.30
C GLY A 1065 -8.53 -1.93 -37.51
N HIS A 1066 -9.44 -1.02 -37.86
CA HIS A 1066 -10.86 -1.31 -38.07
C HIS A 1066 -11.16 -1.90 -39.46
N VAL A 1067 -11.94 -2.99 -39.52
CA VAL A 1067 -12.43 -3.58 -40.78
C VAL A 1067 -13.88 -3.20 -41.04
N VAL A 1068 -14.12 -2.51 -42.15
CA VAL A 1068 -15.48 -2.13 -42.58
C VAL A 1068 -16.12 -3.29 -43.34
N LEU A 1069 -17.15 -3.91 -42.74
CA LEU A 1069 -17.92 -4.97 -43.37
C LEU A 1069 -19.02 -4.38 -44.27
N ASN A 1070 -19.34 -5.09 -45.34
CA ASN A 1070 -20.47 -4.79 -46.22
C ASN A 1070 -21.00 -6.07 -46.85
N ARG A 1071 -21.96 -5.97 -47.77
CA ARG A 1071 -22.59 -7.16 -48.38
C ARG A 1071 -21.66 -7.94 -49.32
N ASP A 1072 -20.58 -7.34 -49.80
CA ASP A 1072 -19.53 -7.98 -50.61
C ASP A 1072 -18.34 -8.46 -49.74
N VAL A 1073 -18.23 -7.96 -48.51
CA VAL A 1073 -17.14 -8.22 -47.56
C VAL A 1073 -17.72 -8.67 -46.22
N THR A 1074 -17.89 -9.99 -46.06
CA THR A 1074 -18.60 -10.59 -44.93
C THR A 1074 -17.70 -11.52 -44.11
N PRO A 1075 -17.86 -11.59 -42.78
CA PRO A 1075 -17.25 -12.63 -41.96
C PRO A 1075 -17.85 -13.98 -42.35
N ALA A 1076 -16.99 -14.97 -42.57
CA ALA A 1076 -17.42 -16.34 -42.85
C ALA A 1076 -17.40 -17.13 -41.53
N PHE A 1077 -18.60 -17.49 -41.05
CA PHE A 1077 -18.78 -18.34 -39.86
C PHE A 1077 -19.12 -19.78 -40.27
N GLU A 1078 -18.69 -20.77 -39.49
CA GLU A 1078 -18.91 -22.19 -39.76
C GLU A 1078 -20.40 -22.56 -39.88
N ALA A 1079 -21.23 -22.02 -38.99
CA ALA A 1079 -22.66 -22.29 -38.97
C ALA A 1079 -23.43 -21.19 -38.20
N CYS A 1080 -23.27 -19.91 -38.53
CA CYS A 1080 -23.98 -18.85 -37.79
C CYS A 1080 -25.49 -18.89 -38.04
N SER A 1081 -26.28 -18.39 -37.07
CA SER A 1081 -27.74 -18.35 -37.19
C SER A 1081 -28.18 -17.53 -38.42
N SER A 1082 -28.96 -18.15 -39.31
CA SER A 1082 -29.52 -17.52 -40.52
C SER A 1082 -30.78 -16.69 -40.25
N VAL A 1083 -31.22 -16.61 -39.00
CA VAL A 1083 -32.48 -15.97 -38.61
C VAL A 1083 -32.30 -14.46 -38.54
N SER A 1084 -32.63 -13.76 -39.63
CA SER A 1084 -32.80 -12.31 -39.62
C SER A 1084 -34.12 -11.96 -38.93
N GLY A 1085 -34.08 -11.13 -37.88
CA GLY A 1085 -35.17 -10.95 -36.94
C GLY A 1085 -36.59 -10.84 -37.53
N CYS A 1086 -37.47 -11.76 -37.12
CA CYS A 1086 -38.87 -11.58 -36.70
C CYS A 1086 -39.69 -12.87 -36.92
N SER A 1087 -40.19 -13.50 -35.86
CA SER A 1087 -41.64 -13.78 -35.74
C SER A 1087 -42.01 -14.05 -34.27
N TYR A 1088 -43.25 -13.72 -33.91
CA TYR A 1088 -43.80 -13.80 -32.55
C TYR A 1088 -43.92 -15.25 -32.01
N ASP A 1089 -43.54 -16.27 -32.82
CA ASP A 1089 -43.94 -17.67 -32.66
C ASP A 1089 -42.82 -18.74 -32.62
N GLU A 1090 -41.54 -18.38 -32.69
CA GLU A 1090 -40.47 -19.39 -32.62
C GLU A 1090 -39.98 -19.58 -31.18
N ALA A 1091 -40.72 -20.40 -30.44
CA ALA A 1091 -40.10 -21.20 -29.39
C ALA A 1091 -39.36 -22.33 -30.10
N LEU A 1092 -38.05 -22.45 -29.92
CA LEU A 1092 -37.34 -23.71 -29.72
C LEU A 1092 -35.84 -23.42 -29.52
N TRP A 1093 -35.31 -24.03 -28.46
CA TRP A 1093 -33.88 -24.08 -28.12
C TRP A 1093 -32.99 -24.63 -29.28
N SER A 1094 -33.59 -25.27 -30.28
CA SER A 1094 -32.92 -26.02 -31.37
C SER A 1094 -32.04 -25.19 -32.30
N ASP A 1095 -32.31 -23.89 -32.48
CA ASP A 1095 -31.72 -23.13 -33.59
C ASP A 1095 -30.34 -22.55 -33.27
N ILE A 1096 -29.98 -22.41 -31.99
CA ILE A 1096 -28.65 -21.97 -31.53
C ILE A 1096 -27.78 -23.16 -31.08
N THR A 1097 -28.37 -24.26 -30.62
CA THR A 1097 -27.61 -25.50 -30.32
C THR A 1097 -26.98 -26.15 -31.56
N GLY A 1098 -27.34 -25.69 -32.77
CA GLY A 1098 -26.65 -26.03 -34.02
C GLY A 1098 -25.86 -24.88 -34.64
N SER A 1099 -25.85 -23.70 -34.02
CA SER A 1099 -25.19 -22.51 -34.58
C SER A 1099 -23.76 -22.35 -34.02
N SER A 1100 -22.76 -22.25 -34.90
CA SER A 1100 -21.35 -21.96 -34.56
C SER A 1100 -20.98 -20.58 -35.08
N TYR A 1101 -20.48 -19.72 -34.20
CA TYR A 1101 -19.92 -18.42 -34.55
C TYR A 1101 -18.39 -18.47 -34.66
N MET A 1102 -17.81 -19.66 -34.83
CA MET A 1102 -16.40 -19.83 -35.21
C MET A 1102 -16.18 -19.37 -36.65
N LEU A 1103 -15.08 -18.67 -36.89
CA LEU A 1103 -14.69 -18.22 -38.22
C LEU A 1103 -14.16 -19.39 -39.05
N THR A 1104 -14.57 -19.49 -40.32
CA THR A 1104 -14.02 -20.49 -41.24
C THR A 1104 -12.65 -20.05 -41.78
N GLU A 1105 -11.82 -21.01 -42.16
CA GLU A 1105 -10.57 -20.76 -42.91
C GLU A 1105 -10.87 -19.89 -44.16
N GLY A 1106 -10.18 -18.75 -44.29
CA GLY A 1106 -10.40 -17.78 -45.37
C GLY A 1106 -11.42 -16.68 -45.09
N SER A 1107 -12.00 -16.63 -43.88
CA SER A 1107 -12.79 -15.46 -43.43
C SER A 1107 -11.92 -14.20 -43.46
N ILE A 1108 -12.47 -13.06 -43.91
CA ILE A 1108 -11.73 -11.78 -43.86
C ILE A 1108 -11.42 -11.34 -42.43
N CYS A 1109 -12.14 -11.87 -41.45
CA CYS A 1109 -11.83 -11.64 -40.04
C CYS A 1109 -10.63 -12.45 -39.54
N MET A 1110 -10.08 -13.33 -40.39
CA MET A 1110 -8.79 -14.00 -40.22
C MET A 1110 -7.74 -13.24 -41.05
N ASP A 1111 -6.55 -13.05 -40.49
CA ASP A 1111 -5.35 -12.52 -41.13
C ASP A 1111 -5.42 -11.04 -41.60
N ASN A 1112 -6.29 -10.24 -40.97
CA ASN A 1112 -6.39 -8.78 -41.24
C ASN A 1112 -6.29 -7.91 -39.97
N GLY A 1113 -5.94 -8.51 -38.83
CA GLY A 1113 -5.77 -7.82 -37.55
C GLY A 1113 -4.38 -7.23 -37.36
N ASN A 1114 -4.20 -6.41 -36.33
CA ASN A 1114 -2.88 -5.90 -35.93
C ASN A 1114 -2.42 -6.53 -34.61
N ASP A 1115 -1.33 -7.31 -34.69
CA ASP A 1115 -0.71 -8.10 -33.61
C ASP A 1115 -0.44 -7.32 -32.32
N SER A 1116 -0.13 -6.02 -32.45
CA SER A 1116 0.20 -5.16 -31.31
C SER A 1116 -0.98 -4.87 -30.38
N PHE A 1117 -2.21 -5.18 -30.81
CA PHE A 1117 -3.43 -4.97 -30.03
C PHE A 1117 -4.06 -6.28 -29.50
N VAL A 1118 -3.37 -7.42 -29.67
CA VAL A 1118 -3.80 -8.72 -29.13
C VAL A 1118 -3.08 -8.98 -27.80
N GLU A 1119 -3.73 -8.66 -26.69
CA GLU A 1119 -3.15 -8.79 -25.34
C GLU A 1119 -3.24 -10.23 -24.78
N GLU A 1120 -4.20 -11.03 -25.25
CA GLU A 1120 -4.39 -12.42 -24.85
C GLU A 1120 -3.80 -13.41 -25.85
N ARG A 1121 -2.98 -14.34 -25.35
CA ARG A 1121 -2.24 -15.30 -26.18
C ARG A 1121 -3.12 -16.39 -26.79
N TYR A 1122 -4.30 -16.64 -26.23
CA TYR A 1122 -5.18 -17.75 -26.60
C TYR A 1122 -6.64 -17.30 -26.74
N ASP A 1123 -7.42 -17.99 -27.57
CA ASP A 1123 -8.88 -17.90 -27.62
C ASP A 1123 -9.50 -18.68 -26.43
N LEU A 1124 -10.84 -18.66 -26.31
CA LEU A 1124 -11.55 -19.34 -25.21
C LEU A 1124 -11.55 -20.88 -25.29
N ARG A 1125 -11.01 -21.45 -26.38
CA ARG A 1125 -10.72 -22.88 -26.53
C ARG A 1125 -9.25 -23.22 -26.21
N GLY A 1126 -8.43 -22.22 -25.91
CA GLY A 1126 -7.00 -22.37 -25.70
C GLY A 1126 -6.18 -22.45 -26.98
N ASN A 1127 -6.74 -22.11 -28.15
CA ASN A 1127 -5.98 -22.01 -29.40
C ASN A 1127 -5.22 -20.69 -29.45
N LEU A 1128 -4.07 -20.67 -30.10
CA LEU A 1128 -3.30 -19.44 -30.27
C LEU A 1128 -4.02 -18.49 -31.23
N ARG A 1129 -4.32 -17.27 -30.77
CA ARG A 1129 -4.87 -16.19 -31.63
C ARG A 1129 -3.87 -15.71 -32.70
N ILE A 1130 -2.58 -16.00 -32.50
CA ILE A 1130 -1.50 -15.73 -33.44
C ILE A 1130 -0.79 -17.05 -33.74
N SER A 1131 -0.91 -17.53 -34.98
CA SER A 1131 -0.28 -18.78 -35.42
C SER A 1131 0.48 -18.59 -36.72
N GLY A 1132 1.80 -18.42 -36.63
CA GLY A 1132 2.64 -18.11 -37.78
C GLY A 1132 2.50 -16.65 -38.20
N GLU A 1133 2.13 -16.40 -39.46
CA GLU A 1133 1.81 -15.06 -39.99
C GLU A 1133 0.30 -14.74 -39.93
N CYS A 1134 -0.56 -15.69 -39.53
CA CYS A 1134 -2.01 -15.52 -39.52
C CYS A 1134 -2.54 -15.05 -38.14
N VAL A 1135 -3.42 -14.04 -38.16
CA VAL A 1135 -4.02 -13.39 -36.98
C VAL A 1135 -5.53 -13.64 -36.91
N ASP A 1136 -6.02 -14.21 -35.81
CA ASP A 1136 -7.46 -14.34 -35.57
C ASP A 1136 -8.01 -13.10 -34.83
N MET A 1137 -8.78 -12.26 -35.54
CA MET A 1137 -9.48 -11.11 -34.93
C MET A 1137 -10.75 -11.51 -34.14
N GLY A 1138 -11.04 -12.81 -34.04
CA GLY A 1138 -12.25 -13.40 -33.48
C GLY A 1138 -12.61 -12.85 -32.11
N ALA A 1139 -13.79 -12.27 -32.01
CA ALA A 1139 -14.28 -11.60 -30.81
C ALA A 1139 -14.70 -12.61 -29.74
N TYR A 1140 -15.77 -13.37 -30.00
CA TYR A 1140 -16.23 -14.51 -29.20
C TYR A 1140 -16.88 -15.52 -30.14
N GLU A 1141 -16.37 -16.76 -30.12
CA GLU A 1141 -16.77 -17.83 -31.03
C GLU A 1141 -17.56 -18.92 -30.29
N PHE A 1142 -18.87 -18.72 -30.14
CA PHE A 1142 -19.74 -19.69 -29.47
C PHE A 1142 -19.82 -21.01 -30.25
N PHE A 1143 -19.75 -22.15 -29.55
CA PHE A 1143 -19.95 -23.48 -30.10
C PHE A 1143 -20.79 -24.38 -29.17
N PRO A 1144 -21.86 -25.02 -29.67
CA PRO A 1144 -22.67 -25.95 -28.89
C PRO A 1144 -22.03 -27.36 -28.83
N SER A 1145 -21.99 -27.95 -27.65
CA SER A 1145 -21.32 -29.23 -27.31
C SER A 1145 -21.80 -30.47 -28.10
N THR A 1146 -22.87 -30.38 -28.91
CA THR A 1146 -23.49 -31.53 -29.60
C THR A 1146 -23.04 -31.79 -31.04
N ALA A 1147 -22.12 -30.99 -31.61
CA ALA A 1147 -21.60 -31.25 -32.96
C ALA A 1147 -20.38 -32.22 -32.93
N VAL A 1148 -20.65 -33.49 -33.22
CA VAL A 1148 -19.66 -34.56 -33.40
C VAL A 1148 -19.04 -34.47 -34.80
N ASP A 1149 -17.78 -34.03 -34.88
CA ASP A 1149 -16.63 -34.69 -35.54
C ASP A 1149 -15.47 -33.69 -35.59
N LYS A 1150 -14.34 -34.06 -34.99
CA LYS A 1150 -13.16 -33.21 -34.81
C LYS A 1150 -12.33 -33.12 -36.10
N PRO A 1151 -12.08 -31.94 -36.67
CA PRO A 1151 -10.95 -31.72 -37.57
C PRO A 1151 -9.76 -31.17 -36.75
N GLU A 1152 -8.76 -32.02 -36.57
CA GLU A 1152 -7.32 -31.74 -36.60
C GLU A 1152 -6.81 -30.33 -36.23
N TYR A 1153 -6.76 -29.96 -34.94
CA TYR A 1153 -5.71 -29.05 -34.43
C TYR A 1153 -5.29 -29.42 -32.99
N ARG A 1154 -4.99 -30.70 -32.74
CA ARG A 1154 -4.25 -31.11 -31.52
C ARG A 1154 -2.79 -31.27 -31.88
N LYS A 1155 -1.96 -30.24 -31.65
CA LYS A 1155 -0.52 -30.41 -31.77
C LYS A 1155 -0.03 -31.21 -30.56
N ALA A 1156 0.38 -32.45 -30.78
CA ALA A 1156 0.88 -33.34 -29.74
C ALA A 1156 2.06 -32.71 -28.99
N GLY A 1157 1.99 -32.68 -27.66
CA GLY A 1157 2.96 -32.00 -26.80
C GLY A 1157 3.17 -32.72 -25.46
N VAL A 1158 4.21 -32.33 -24.74
CA VAL A 1158 4.57 -32.92 -23.44
C VAL A 1158 4.96 -31.80 -22.47
N VAL A 1159 4.49 -31.89 -21.23
CA VAL A 1159 4.83 -30.97 -20.13
C VAL A 1159 5.28 -31.72 -18.88
N TYR A 1160 6.10 -31.10 -18.02
CA TYR A 1160 6.48 -31.68 -16.73
C TYR A 1160 5.70 -31.01 -15.59
N LYS A 1161 4.93 -31.79 -14.83
CA LYS A 1161 4.12 -31.31 -13.70
C LYS A 1161 4.12 -32.35 -12.58
N ASN A 1162 4.32 -31.92 -11.34
CA ASN A 1162 4.21 -32.76 -10.12
C ASN A 1162 5.01 -34.08 -10.20
N GLY A 1163 6.26 -34.04 -10.66
CA GLY A 1163 7.12 -35.22 -10.75
C GLY A 1163 6.84 -36.13 -11.96
N ARG A 1164 5.99 -35.70 -12.90
CA ARG A 1164 5.48 -36.51 -14.01
C ARG A 1164 5.56 -35.77 -15.34
N LEU A 1165 5.83 -36.50 -16.42
CA LEU A 1165 5.60 -36.04 -17.78
C LEU A 1165 4.15 -36.32 -18.15
N VAL A 1166 3.44 -35.29 -18.58
CA VAL A 1166 2.03 -35.35 -19.00
C VAL A 1166 1.99 -35.11 -20.51
N PHE A 1167 1.38 -36.04 -21.23
CA PHE A 1167 1.29 -36.02 -22.69
C PHE A 1167 -0.07 -35.45 -23.08
N THR A 1168 -0.08 -34.48 -23.98
CA THR A 1168 -1.29 -33.78 -24.43
C THR A 1168 -1.39 -33.87 -25.95
N GLY A 1169 -2.62 -33.88 -26.46
CA GLY A 1169 -2.86 -33.99 -27.90
C GLY A 1169 -2.39 -35.32 -28.52
N THR A 1170 -2.45 -36.42 -27.75
CA THR A 1170 -2.05 -37.77 -28.17
C THR A 1170 -3.20 -38.76 -28.16
N ASP A 1171 -3.14 -39.78 -29.02
CA ASP A 1171 -4.07 -40.91 -29.05
C ASP A 1171 -3.48 -42.18 -28.45
N VAL A 1172 -4.35 -43.07 -27.95
CA VAL A 1172 -3.94 -44.40 -27.44
C VAL A 1172 -3.25 -45.19 -28.55
N GLY A 1173 -1.98 -45.53 -28.33
CA GLY A 1173 -1.13 -46.23 -29.30
C GLY A 1173 0.01 -45.38 -29.87
N ASP A 1174 -0.04 -44.06 -29.70
CA ASP A 1174 1.01 -43.12 -30.10
C ASP A 1174 2.35 -43.45 -29.45
N SER A 1175 3.44 -43.22 -30.18
CA SER A 1175 4.79 -43.57 -29.73
C SER A 1175 5.53 -42.35 -29.21
N PHE A 1176 6.19 -42.49 -28.06
CA PHE A 1176 7.08 -41.46 -27.55
C PHE A 1176 8.47 -42.01 -27.24
N ALA A 1177 9.48 -41.15 -27.36
CA ALA A 1177 10.86 -41.40 -26.94
C ALA A 1177 11.44 -40.16 -26.27
N ILE A 1178 12.17 -40.34 -25.17
CA ILE A 1178 12.82 -39.31 -24.39
C ILE A 1178 14.32 -39.46 -24.61
N TYR A 1179 15.00 -38.35 -24.89
CA TYR A 1179 16.44 -38.28 -25.09
C TYR A 1179 17.07 -37.28 -24.13
N SER A 1180 18.33 -37.51 -23.79
CA SER A 1180 19.18 -36.49 -23.18
C SER A 1180 19.56 -35.40 -24.21
N PRO A 1181 20.11 -34.24 -23.77
CA PRO A 1181 20.49 -33.17 -24.68
C PRO A 1181 21.55 -33.56 -25.74
N ASP A 1182 22.38 -34.54 -25.43
CA ASP A 1182 23.39 -35.15 -26.31
C ASP A 1182 22.82 -36.27 -27.22
N GLY A 1183 21.51 -36.50 -27.17
CA GLY A 1183 20.80 -37.40 -28.10
C GLY A 1183 20.77 -38.87 -27.70
N ILE A 1184 21.13 -39.22 -26.45
CA ILE A 1184 21.03 -40.59 -25.94
C ILE A 1184 19.58 -40.88 -25.57
N GLU A 1185 19.01 -41.97 -26.08
CA GLU A 1185 17.65 -42.40 -25.74
C GLU A 1185 17.59 -42.86 -24.27
N LEU A 1186 16.85 -42.13 -23.44
CA LEU A 1186 16.64 -42.39 -22.03
C LEU A 1186 15.45 -43.33 -21.80
N ARG A 1187 14.39 -43.19 -22.61
CA ARG A 1187 13.17 -44.00 -22.47
C ARG A 1187 12.31 -43.98 -23.73
N ARG A 1188 11.57 -45.05 -23.98
CA ARG A 1188 10.57 -45.14 -25.06
C ARG A 1188 9.33 -45.87 -24.58
N GLY A 1189 8.17 -45.51 -25.12
CA GLY A 1189 6.91 -46.17 -24.78
C GLY A 1189 5.78 -45.83 -25.74
N LYS A 1190 4.59 -46.30 -25.37
CA LYS A 1190 3.34 -45.98 -26.04
C LYS A 1190 2.36 -45.31 -25.08
N ILE A 1191 1.53 -44.43 -25.61
CA ILE A 1191 0.40 -43.84 -24.91
C ILE A 1191 -0.65 -44.93 -24.67
N THR A 1192 -1.01 -45.19 -23.41
CA THR A 1192 -1.91 -46.29 -23.02
C THR A 1192 -3.31 -45.83 -22.60
N SER A 1193 -3.54 -44.52 -22.52
CA SER A 1193 -4.81 -43.91 -22.09
C SER A 1193 -4.90 -42.47 -22.60
N ASP A 1194 -6.12 -41.94 -22.72
CA ASP A 1194 -6.37 -40.56 -23.20
C ASP A 1194 -5.74 -39.47 -22.32
N LEU A 1195 -5.49 -39.77 -21.03
CA LEU A 1195 -4.74 -38.92 -20.10
C LEU A 1195 -3.44 -39.62 -19.66
N PHE A 1196 -2.55 -39.89 -20.62
CA PHE A 1196 -1.30 -40.58 -20.34
C PHE A 1196 -0.29 -39.66 -19.64
N HIS A 1197 0.13 -40.08 -18.45
CA HIS A 1197 1.21 -39.46 -17.73
C HIS A 1197 2.17 -40.52 -17.21
N MET A 1198 3.44 -40.16 -17.03
CA MET A 1198 4.44 -41.07 -16.49
C MET A 1198 5.35 -40.37 -15.51
N LYS A 1199 5.74 -41.09 -14.45
CA LYS A 1199 6.76 -40.58 -13.53
C LYS A 1199 8.11 -40.50 -14.24
N TYR A 1200 8.79 -39.37 -14.08
CA TYR A 1200 10.13 -39.14 -14.61
C TYR A 1200 10.97 -38.45 -13.53
N ASP A 1201 11.95 -39.20 -13.02
CA ASP A 1201 12.76 -38.80 -11.86
C ASP A 1201 14.10 -38.14 -12.25
N GLY A 1202 14.37 -37.92 -13.54
CA GLY A 1202 15.58 -37.22 -14.00
C GLY A 1202 15.47 -35.71 -13.84
N ARG A 1203 16.60 -35.00 -13.65
CA ARG A 1203 16.66 -33.53 -13.56
C ARG A 1203 17.47 -32.93 -14.72
N GLY A 1204 17.11 -31.73 -15.14
CA GLY A 1204 17.76 -31.00 -16.24
C GLY A 1204 16.97 -31.05 -17.55
N LEU A 1205 17.60 -30.56 -18.63
CA LEU A 1205 17.00 -30.52 -19.97
C LEU A 1205 16.86 -31.93 -20.56
N ILE A 1206 15.70 -32.23 -21.14
CA ILE A 1206 15.43 -33.44 -21.92
C ILE A 1206 14.76 -33.08 -23.25
N LEU A 1207 14.86 -33.97 -24.23
CA LEU A 1207 14.17 -33.89 -25.51
C LEU A 1207 13.11 -35.00 -25.55
N VAL A 1208 11.85 -34.66 -25.79
CA VAL A 1208 10.77 -35.66 -25.91
C VAL A 1208 10.27 -35.66 -27.34
N ASN A 1209 10.52 -36.75 -28.05
CA ASN A 1209 9.97 -37.02 -29.37
C ASN A 1209 8.63 -37.76 -29.23
N LEU A 1210 7.56 -37.15 -29.71
CA LEU A 1210 6.21 -37.69 -29.70
C LEU A 1210 5.70 -37.75 -31.15
N ASN A 1211 5.60 -38.96 -31.71
CA ASN A 1211 5.25 -39.21 -33.11
C ASN A 1211 6.03 -38.35 -34.15
N GLY A 1212 7.30 -38.04 -33.88
CA GLY A 1212 8.15 -37.24 -34.75
C GLY A 1212 8.29 -35.77 -34.34
N ASN A 1213 7.47 -35.28 -33.41
CA ASN A 1213 7.55 -33.91 -32.88
C ASN A 1213 8.44 -33.88 -31.64
N VAL A 1214 9.52 -33.08 -31.67
CA VAL A 1214 10.49 -32.99 -30.56
C VAL A 1214 10.22 -31.76 -29.70
N SER A 1215 9.82 -31.98 -28.45
CA SER A 1215 9.69 -30.95 -27.41
C SER A 1215 10.95 -30.87 -26.55
N LYS A 1216 11.39 -29.64 -26.21
CA LYS A 1216 12.47 -29.39 -25.24
C LYS A 1216 11.86 -29.10 -23.87
N LEU A 1217 12.22 -29.87 -22.85
CA LEU A 1217 11.62 -29.79 -21.52
C LEU A 1217 12.70 -29.68 -20.44
N TYR A 1218 12.58 -28.69 -19.56
CA TYR A 1218 13.38 -28.61 -18.35
C TYR A 1218 12.64 -29.29 -17.20
N VAL A 1219 13.30 -30.27 -16.60
CA VAL A 1219 12.78 -31.04 -15.46
C VAL A 1219 13.46 -30.56 -14.19
N TYR A 1220 12.69 -29.98 -13.26
CA TYR A 1220 13.17 -29.37 -12.00
C TYR A 1220 13.21 -30.36 -10.84
#